data_AF-A0A9E3FLW2-F1
#
_entry.id   AF-A0A9E3FLW2-F1
#
_cell.length_a   1.000
_cell.length_b   1.000
_cell.length_c   1.000
_cell.angle_alpha   90.00
_cell.angle_beta   90.00
_cell.angle_gamma   90.00
#
_symmetry.space_group_name_H-M   'P 1'
#
loop_
_entity.id
_entity.type
_entity.pdbx_description
1 polymer ?
#
loop_
_entity_poly.entity_id
_entity_poly.type
_entity_poly.pdbx_seq_one_letter_code
_entity_poly.pdbx_strand_id
1 'polypeptide(L)'
;MTSQPSSALINAVLAMDAYNRGVNPALVVSFSQIGDYGLVAGSIVSTADSFQAATYQLVGDPTTRILAFRGTDDLADVPSWLGGAGLTGWPTQFPDAEAYYAAWGSTSHVSLTGHSLGGGLAGYIAALNDKPAYTFDAMPFEFAAEVRYDQLHGFWGALASDPHARYSDIHMVSVSGEILQYVRAAAPIVEAPLALLQVGPIDGAVAIAHAAAGIASEQDSVLDTGTDLGLSAVSLHSIALLVMMQWASDNGYQDWKSAAATLMAPLENDAVASAVGIPGASASTGEASASAKMMDMIAYSSVTDASGYGNTAISALFNAGNVLGDVVHAANAASYLKASAVQTAVSDIAVEYAALLAQNHDEATSPTAGIVGHEHGILYDDAAARLLVADFAPDLWLRSDTGSAADIVGLAALIDAVASADGEDAVLIDAAIATLWGGQTGSLHSLSAATTDAALTIAAEALPGLSLSDGALLVAGNGTDVLVGNAGNDLLIGGTGKDTLDSGAGNNIMVGGASATYLYHPGDGSDVIVNGTASETTATGTLDFGLTLSADNFWFVKSGNDLQIDILGTHEQVTVADWFAGGSHQLQEIKAGGVEIDANIQVLVQAMADYSTAHSGFDPTATSQLPPDAHLQTIVAASWHLIA
;
A
#
# COMPACT_ATOMS: atom_id res chain seq x y z
N MET A 1 -20.04 11.37 3.17
CA MET A 1 -21.33 10.68 3.23
C MET A 1 -21.14 9.52 4.20
N THR A 2 -21.73 9.52 5.39
CA THR A 2 -21.65 8.35 6.28
C THR A 2 -22.94 7.55 6.14
N SER A 3 -23.01 6.72 5.10
CA SER A 3 -23.97 5.64 5.08
C SER A 3 -23.64 4.73 6.26
N GLN A 4 -24.66 4.39 7.05
CA GLN A 4 -24.56 3.34 8.05
C GLN A 4 -23.93 2.09 7.41
N PRO A 5 -22.92 1.46 8.05
CA PRO A 5 -22.30 0.26 7.50
C PRO A 5 -23.37 -0.79 7.22
N SER A 6 -23.16 -1.59 6.16
CA SER A 6 -24.10 -2.67 5.86
C SER A 6 -24.16 -3.66 7.03
N SER A 7 -25.22 -4.46 7.08
CA SER A 7 -25.34 -5.53 8.07
C SER A 7 -24.18 -6.53 7.96
N ALA A 8 -23.67 -6.82 6.77
CA ALA A 8 -22.51 -7.70 6.60
C ALA A 8 -21.25 -7.06 7.21
N LEU A 9 -20.93 -5.81 6.85
CA LEU A 9 -19.74 -5.13 7.34
C LEU A 9 -19.74 -4.99 8.86
N ILE A 10 -20.84 -4.55 9.48
CA ILE A 10 -20.88 -4.41 10.94
C ILE A 10 -20.72 -5.77 11.64
N ASN A 11 -21.31 -6.85 11.12
CA ASN A 11 -21.14 -8.18 11.69
C ASN A 11 -19.69 -8.69 11.52
N ALA A 12 -18.99 -8.32 10.44
CA ALA A 12 -17.58 -8.65 10.23
C ALA A 12 -16.69 -7.96 11.28
N VAL A 13 -16.90 -6.66 11.48
CA VAL A 13 -16.15 -5.86 12.47
C VAL A 13 -16.38 -6.38 13.88
N LEU A 14 -17.63 -6.71 14.24
CA LEU A 14 -17.93 -7.27 15.57
C LEU A 14 -17.37 -8.69 15.77
N ALA A 15 -17.32 -9.50 14.71
CA ALA A 15 -16.63 -10.79 14.76
C ALA A 15 -15.12 -10.62 14.97
N MET A 16 -14.51 -9.61 14.33
CA MET A 16 -13.09 -9.26 14.51
C MET A 16 -12.80 -8.71 15.90
N ASP A 17 -13.69 -7.90 16.45
CA ASP A 17 -13.62 -7.44 17.83
C ASP A 17 -13.64 -8.62 18.81
N ALA A 18 -14.62 -9.52 18.66
CA ALA A 18 -14.69 -10.73 19.49
C ALA A 18 -13.45 -11.63 19.32
N TYR A 19 -12.78 -11.58 18.17
CA TYR A 19 -11.57 -12.33 17.89
C TYR A 19 -10.30 -11.73 18.52
N ASN A 20 -10.11 -10.42 18.40
CA ASN A 20 -8.89 -9.73 18.83
C ASN A 20 -8.93 -9.28 20.30
N ARG A 21 -10.12 -9.09 20.87
CA ARG A 21 -10.31 -8.56 22.22
C ARG A 21 -9.68 -9.48 23.28
N GLY A 22 -8.67 -8.95 23.98
CA GLY A 22 -7.98 -9.65 25.06
C GLY A 22 -6.74 -10.46 24.64
N VAL A 23 -6.41 -10.50 23.35
CA VAL A 23 -5.24 -11.24 22.80
C VAL A 23 -4.18 -10.29 22.23
N ASN A 24 -4.59 -9.12 21.72
CA ASN A 24 -3.67 -8.11 21.18
C ASN A 24 -3.55 -6.88 22.11
N PRO A 25 -2.61 -6.87 23.09
CA PRO A 25 -2.53 -5.83 24.13
C PRO A 25 -2.12 -4.44 23.63
N ALA A 26 -1.59 -4.32 22.40
CA ALA A 26 -1.24 -3.03 21.78
C ALA A 26 -2.38 -2.48 20.90
N LEU A 27 -3.31 -3.32 20.46
CA LEU A 27 -4.55 -2.88 19.84
C LEU A 27 -5.44 -2.31 20.98
N VAL A 28 -5.64 -0.99 21.00
CA VAL A 28 -6.41 -0.33 22.06
C VAL A 28 -7.91 -0.57 21.84
N VAL A 29 -8.35 -1.82 21.98
CA VAL A 29 -9.77 -2.22 21.99
C VAL A 29 -10.37 -1.94 23.38
N SER A 30 -10.09 -0.75 23.92
CA SER A 30 -10.55 -0.32 25.25
C SER A 30 -11.93 0.32 25.21
N PHE A 31 -12.48 0.50 24.01
CA PHE A 31 -13.81 1.02 23.79
C PHE A 31 -14.88 -0.04 24.08
N SER A 32 -15.98 0.44 24.64
CA SER A 32 -17.19 -0.33 24.92
C SER A 32 -18.26 -0.13 23.85
N GLN A 33 -17.95 0.53 22.74
CA GLN A 33 -18.87 0.81 21.65
C GLN A 33 -18.15 0.82 20.30
N ILE A 34 -18.76 0.19 19.29
CA ILE A 34 -18.29 0.11 17.90
C ILE A 34 -19.44 0.56 17.00
N GLY A 35 -19.27 1.69 16.30
CA GLY A 35 -20.37 2.35 15.62
C GLY A 35 -21.55 2.57 16.57
N ASP A 36 -22.73 2.06 16.21
CA ASP A 36 -23.95 2.17 17.01
C ASP A 36 -24.13 1.01 18.02
N TYR A 37 -23.17 0.10 18.16
CA TYR A 37 -23.29 -1.09 19.00
C TYR A 37 -22.40 -1.03 20.25
N GLY A 38 -23.04 -1.04 21.42
CA GLY A 38 -22.37 -1.07 22.72
C GLY A 38 -22.19 -2.49 23.26
N LEU A 39 -21.03 -2.80 23.81
CA LEU A 39 -20.73 -4.05 24.49
C LEU A 39 -21.59 -4.20 25.76
N VAL A 40 -22.27 -5.34 25.90
CA VAL A 40 -23.07 -5.65 27.08
C VAL A 40 -22.16 -6.08 28.23
N ALA A 41 -22.24 -5.39 29.37
CA ALA A 41 -21.42 -5.67 30.53
C ALA A 41 -21.55 -7.11 31.04
N GLY A 42 -20.42 -7.78 31.26
CA GLY A 42 -20.37 -9.17 31.72
C GLY A 42 -20.69 -10.22 30.67
N SER A 43 -20.95 -9.81 29.42
CA SER A 43 -21.20 -10.74 28.31
C SER A 43 -19.92 -11.32 27.69
N ILE A 44 -18.75 -10.71 27.95
CA ILE A 44 -17.49 -11.30 27.52
C ILE A 44 -17.23 -12.54 28.35
N VAL A 45 -17.15 -13.68 27.66
CA VAL A 45 -16.70 -14.94 28.24
C VAL A 45 -15.36 -15.28 27.60
N SER A 46 -14.36 -15.55 28.44
CA SER A 46 -13.08 -16.10 28.01
C SER A 46 -12.69 -17.18 29.00
N THR A 47 -12.97 -18.44 28.67
CA THR A 47 -12.44 -19.58 29.43
C THR A 47 -11.05 -19.93 28.90
N ALA A 48 -10.18 -20.42 29.78
CA ALA A 48 -8.78 -20.71 29.44
C ALA A 48 -8.62 -21.79 28.34
N ASP A 49 -9.67 -22.58 28.05
CA ASP A 49 -9.53 -23.84 27.31
C ASP A 49 -10.56 -24.10 26.20
N SER A 50 -11.36 -23.14 25.66
CA SER A 50 -11.96 -23.30 24.30
C SER A 50 -13.06 -22.31 23.87
N PHE A 51 -13.86 -21.67 24.73
CA PHE A 51 -15.03 -20.89 24.29
C PHE A 51 -14.91 -19.42 24.63
N GLN A 52 -15.05 -18.56 23.61
CA GLN A 52 -15.12 -17.11 23.80
C GLN A 52 -16.23 -16.48 22.96
N ALA A 53 -16.94 -15.53 23.56
CA ALA A 53 -18.04 -14.83 22.92
C ALA A 53 -18.24 -13.45 23.56
N ALA A 54 -18.84 -12.54 22.78
CA ALA A 54 -19.21 -11.20 23.21
C ALA A 54 -20.62 -10.86 22.70
N THR A 55 -21.35 -10.07 23.48
CA THR A 55 -22.68 -9.57 23.08
C THR A 55 -22.63 -8.07 22.93
N TYR A 56 -23.12 -7.59 21.80
CA TYR A 56 -23.25 -6.18 21.48
C TYR A 56 -24.73 -5.81 21.38
N GLN A 57 -25.09 -4.61 21.77
CA GLN A 57 -26.45 -4.11 21.82
C GLN A 57 -26.54 -2.75 21.14
N LEU A 58 -27.57 -2.57 20.31
CA LEU A 58 -27.79 -1.30 19.61
C LEU A 58 -28.04 -0.16 20.62
N VAL A 59 -27.30 0.93 20.49
CA VAL A 59 -27.42 2.09 21.37
C VAL A 59 -28.79 2.74 21.14
N GLY A 60 -29.56 2.89 22.22
CA GLY A 60 -30.93 3.41 22.17
C GLY A 60 -32.01 2.35 21.90
N ASP A 61 -31.64 1.10 21.59
CA ASP A 61 -32.57 -0.01 21.45
C ASP A 61 -32.10 -1.26 22.23
N PRO A 62 -32.62 -1.49 23.44
CA PRO A 62 -32.24 -2.64 24.25
C PRO A 62 -32.80 -3.97 23.73
N THR A 63 -33.65 -3.96 22.70
CA THR A 63 -34.26 -5.15 22.13
C THR A 63 -33.44 -5.76 21.00
N THR A 64 -32.44 -5.04 20.49
CA THR A 64 -31.61 -5.44 19.35
C THR A 64 -30.19 -5.80 19.80
N ARG A 65 -29.77 -7.05 19.54
CA ARG A 65 -28.47 -7.59 19.93
C ARG A 65 -27.78 -8.38 18.83
N ILE A 66 -26.46 -8.32 18.84
CA ILE A 66 -25.57 -9.15 18.03
C ILE A 66 -24.72 -9.99 18.98
N LEU A 67 -24.79 -11.32 18.83
CA LEU A 67 -23.95 -12.25 19.58
C LEU A 67 -22.80 -12.71 18.67
N ALA A 68 -21.58 -12.37 19.04
CA ALA A 68 -20.38 -12.74 18.30
C ALA A 68 -19.65 -13.88 19.00
N PHE A 69 -19.36 -14.96 18.28
CA PHE A 69 -18.55 -16.08 18.77
C PHE A 69 -17.15 -16.01 18.17
N ARG A 70 -16.14 -16.31 18.99
CA ARG A 70 -14.74 -16.35 18.57
C ARG A 70 -14.38 -17.71 17.96
N GLY A 71 -13.57 -17.67 16.90
CA GLY A 71 -12.91 -18.86 16.33
C GLY A 71 -11.63 -19.27 17.07
N THR A 72 -10.85 -20.17 16.47
CA THR A 72 -9.53 -20.59 16.97
C THR A 72 -8.44 -20.12 16.01
N ASP A 73 -7.22 -19.93 16.51
CA ASP A 73 -6.03 -19.50 15.77
C ASP A 73 -5.10 -20.65 15.34
N ASP A 74 -5.42 -21.90 15.69
CA ASP A 74 -4.55 -23.06 15.40
C ASP A 74 -5.06 -23.94 14.24
N LEU A 75 -4.21 -24.11 13.20
CA LEU A 75 -4.41 -25.08 12.11
C LEU A 75 -4.45 -26.54 12.61
N ALA A 76 -3.90 -26.82 13.80
CA ALA A 76 -4.04 -28.11 14.46
C ALA A 76 -5.48 -28.42 14.89
N ASP A 77 -6.39 -27.44 14.81
CA ASP A 77 -7.83 -27.65 15.01
C ASP A 77 -8.56 -28.07 13.74
N VAL A 78 -7.92 -28.08 12.56
CA VAL A 78 -8.51 -28.60 11.30
C VAL A 78 -9.00 -30.07 11.40
N PRO A 79 -8.34 -30.99 12.12
CA PRO A 79 -8.88 -32.31 12.44
C PRO A 79 -10.16 -32.25 13.29
N SER A 80 -10.34 -31.22 14.12
CA SER A 80 -11.58 -30.95 14.85
C SER A 80 -12.67 -30.34 13.95
N TRP A 81 -12.30 -29.69 12.84
CA TRP A 81 -13.25 -29.16 11.84
C TRP A 81 -14.04 -30.27 11.15
N LEU A 82 -13.43 -31.43 10.88
CA LEU A 82 -14.17 -32.61 10.40
C LEU A 82 -15.01 -33.28 11.50
N GLY A 83 -14.72 -32.99 12.77
CA GLY A 83 -15.41 -33.53 13.94
C GLY A 83 -16.61 -32.70 14.42
N GLY A 84 -16.71 -31.43 14.02
CA GLY A 84 -17.84 -30.57 14.37
C GLY A 84 -19.15 -30.92 13.66
N ALA A 85 -19.15 -31.94 12.79
CA ALA A 85 -20.34 -32.68 12.35
C ALA A 85 -20.80 -33.75 13.38
N GLY A 86 -20.38 -33.68 14.64
CA GLY A 86 -20.99 -34.45 15.73
C GLY A 86 -20.57 -35.92 15.85
N LEU A 87 -19.40 -36.33 15.37
CA LEU A 87 -18.92 -37.70 15.53
C LEU A 87 -17.74 -37.81 16.53
N THR A 88 -18.07 -38.40 17.68
CA THR A 88 -17.20 -38.77 18.83
C THR A 88 -16.66 -37.62 19.68
N GLY A 89 -17.35 -37.36 20.79
CA GLY A 89 -17.00 -36.30 21.75
C GLY A 89 -17.49 -34.94 21.25
N TRP A 90 -18.67 -34.51 21.72
CA TRP A 90 -19.15 -33.15 21.47
C TRP A 90 -18.01 -32.16 21.75
N PRO A 91 -17.65 -31.26 20.81
CA PRO A 91 -16.76 -30.16 21.15
C PRO A 91 -17.41 -29.40 22.31
N THR A 92 -16.64 -29.13 23.36
CA THR A 92 -17.13 -28.44 24.57
C THR A 92 -17.79 -27.10 24.24
N GLN A 93 -17.44 -26.51 23.10
CA GLN A 93 -17.92 -25.21 22.63
C GLN A 93 -19.38 -25.17 22.17
N PHE A 94 -19.98 -26.25 21.63
CA PHE A 94 -21.38 -26.21 21.19
C PHE A 94 -22.37 -26.07 22.37
N PRO A 95 -22.26 -26.88 23.46
CA PRO A 95 -23.06 -26.67 24.66
C PRO A 95 -22.78 -25.32 25.32
N ASP A 96 -21.54 -24.84 25.30
CA ASP A 96 -21.19 -23.51 25.82
C ASP A 96 -21.84 -22.40 25.00
N ALA A 97 -21.90 -22.53 23.66
CA ALA A 97 -22.60 -21.62 22.77
C ALA A 97 -24.13 -21.61 23.03
N GLU A 98 -24.75 -22.77 23.24
CA GLU A 98 -26.16 -22.88 23.62
C GLU A 98 -26.44 -22.20 24.97
N ALA A 99 -25.59 -22.44 25.96
CA ALA A 99 -25.69 -21.81 27.28
C ALA A 99 -25.50 -20.29 27.21
N TYR A 100 -24.56 -19.84 26.38
CA TYR A 100 -24.32 -18.43 26.12
C TYR A 100 -25.54 -17.75 25.47
N TYR A 101 -26.09 -18.37 24.43
CA TYR A 101 -27.30 -17.89 23.77
C TYR A 101 -28.49 -17.84 24.74
N ALA A 102 -28.67 -18.86 25.58
CA ALA A 102 -29.72 -18.85 26.59
C ALA A 102 -29.59 -17.68 27.59
N ALA A 103 -28.36 -17.27 27.91
CA ALA A 103 -28.10 -16.14 28.80
C ALA A 103 -28.35 -14.78 28.14
N TRP A 104 -28.00 -14.62 26.85
CA TRP A 104 -27.91 -13.31 26.20
C TRP A 104 -28.88 -13.06 25.04
N GLY A 105 -29.45 -14.12 24.46
CA GLY A 105 -30.30 -14.10 23.26
C GLY A 105 -31.81 -13.96 23.50
N SER A 106 -32.24 -13.53 24.68
CA SER A 106 -33.67 -13.44 25.05
C SER A 106 -34.38 -12.16 24.59
N THR A 107 -33.74 -11.33 23.76
CA THR A 107 -34.32 -10.08 23.25
C THR A 107 -35.14 -10.27 21.98
N SER A 108 -35.89 -9.24 21.56
CA SER A 108 -36.83 -9.34 20.43
C SER A 108 -36.13 -9.49 19.08
N HIS A 109 -35.00 -8.81 18.89
CA HIS A 109 -34.19 -8.87 17.67
C HIS A 109 -32.78 -9.33 18.04
N VAL A 110 -32.40 -10.51 17.56
CA VAL A 110 -31.08 -11.12 17.81
C VAL A 110 -30.54 -11.61 16.49
N SER A 111 -29.31 -11.21 16.16
CA SER A 111 -28.52 -11.82 15.09
C SER A 111 -27.22 -12.39 15.64
N LEU A 112 -26.62 -13.31 14.90
CA LEU A 112 -25.38 -13.99 15.31
C LEU A 112 -24.28 -13.76 14.28
N THR A 113 -23.03 -13.70 14.75
CA THR A 113 -21.85 -13.53 13.89
C THR A 113 -20.64 -14.26 14.43
N GLY A 114 -19.65 -14.49 13.57
CA GLY A 114 -18.38 -15.07 13.92
C GLY A 114 -17.55 -15.39 12.68
N HIS A 115 -16.28 -15.69 12.91
CA HIS A 115 -15.34 -16.10 11.87
C HIS A 115 -14.82 -17.52 12.11
N SER A 116 -14.50 -18.26 11.05
CA SER A 116 -13.92 -19.61 11.15
C SER A 116 -14.82 -20.51 12.00
N LEU A 117 -14.29 -21.17 13.04
CA LEU A 117 -15.06 -21.92 14.03
C LEU A 117 -16.18 -21.10 14.70
N GLY A 118 -15.92 -19.82 15.02
CA GLY A 118 -16.92 -18.94 15.62
C GLY A 118 -18.09 -18.67 14.67
N GLY A 119 -17.82 -18.59 13.37
CA GLY A 119 -18.86 -18.52 12.33
C GLY A 119 -19.72 -19.78 12.30
N GLY A 120 -19.10 -20.96 12.42
CA GLY A 120 -19.83 -22.23 12.51
C GLY A 120 -20.74 -22.31 13.75
N LEU A 121 -20.24 -21.87 14.91
CA LEU A 121 -21.05 -21.79 16.13
C LEU A 121 -22.22 -20.79 16.00
N ALA A 122 -21.98 -19.65 15.36
CA ALA A 122 -23.00 -18.65 15.09
C ALA A 122 -24.11 -19.22 14.21
N GLY A 123 -23.74 -19.86 13.09
CA GLY A 123 -24.67 -20.52 12.18
C GLY A 123 -25.45 -21.65 12.86
N TYR A 124 -24.78 -22.48 13.67
CA TYR A 124 -25.42 -23.55 14.43
C TYR A 124 -26.51 -23.02 15.37
N ILE A 125 -26.19 -22.01 16.17
CA ILE A 125 -27.17 -21.42 17.10
C ILE A 125 -28.29 -20.71 16.34
N ALA A 126 -27.98 -20.06 15.22
CA ALA A 126 -28.95 -19.41 14.35
C ALA A 126 -29.99 -20.39 13.82
N ALA A 127 -29.52 -21.50 13.25
CA ALA A 127 -30.37 -22.56 12.72
C ALA A 127 -31.26 -23.19 13.80
N LEU A 128 -30.73 -23.43 15.01
CA LEU A 128 -31.51 -24.03 16.10
C LEU A 128 -32.64 -23.13 16.62
N ASN A 129 -32.48 -21.82 16.50
CA ASN A 129 -33.36 -20.84 17.14
C ASN A 129 -34.15 -19.96 16.17
N ASP A 130 -34.09 -20.25 14.86
CA ASP A 130 -34.75 -19.48 13.81
C ASP A 130 -34.35 -17.99 13.87
N LYS A 131 -33.03 -17.74 13.83
CA LYS A 131 -32.43 -16.41 13.92
C LYS A 131 -31.54 -16.11 12.71
N PRO A 132 -31.41 -14.82 12.34
CA PRO A 132 -30.49 -14.41 11.29
C PRO A 132 -29.03 -14.52 11.75
N ALA A 133 -28.13 -14.84 10.83
CA ALA A 133 -26.69 -14.80 11.09
C ALA A 133 -25.90 -14.30 9.88
N TYR A 134 -24.76 -13.66 10.17
CA TYR A 134 -23.76 -13.27 9.19
C TYR A 134 -22.44 -13.87 9.61
N THR A 135 -21.92 -14.82 8.84
CA THR A 135 -20.74 -15.60 9.23
C THR A 135 -19.64 -15.46 8.20
N PHE A 136 -18.39 -15.46 8.66
CA PHE A 136 -17.23 -15.15 7.85
C PHE A 136 -16.33 -16.36 7.80
N ASP A 137 -16.14 -16.88 6.60
CA ASP A 137 -15.35 -18.07 6.34
C ASP A 137 -15.65 -19.20 7.35
N ALA A 138 -16.94 -19.43 7.55
CA ALA A 138 -17.42 -20.26 8.64
C ALA A 138 -17.06 -21.72 8.43
N MET A 139 -16.78 -22.41 9.54
CA MET A 139 -16.77 -23.86 9.57
C MET A 139 -18.16 -24.43 9.22
N PRO A 140 -18.27 -25.56 8.49
CA PRO A 140 -19.55 -26.26 8.29
C PRO A 140 -20.20 -26.63 9.64
N PHE A 141 -21.50 -26.40 9.77
CA PHE A 141 -22.23 -26.57 11.03
C PHE A 141 -23.59 -27.22 10.88
N GLU A 142 -24.08 -27.35 9.65
CA GLU A 142 -25.44 -27.69 9.28
C GLU A 142 -25.81 -29.07 9.76
N PHE A 143 -24.93 -30.05 9.53
CA PHE A 143 -25.17 -31.41 9.95
C PHE A 143 -25.31 -31.50 11.48
N ALA A 144 -24.47 -30.78 12.22
CA ALA A 144 -24.59 -30.72 13.68
C ALA A 144 -25.87 -30.00 14.13
N ALA A 145 -26.27 -28.93 13.42
CA ALA A 145 -27.52 -28.22 13.68
C ALA A 145 -28.73 -29.14 13.46
N GLU A 146 -28.77 -29.91 12.37
CA GLU A 146 -29.84 -30.87 12.09
C GLU A 146 -29.92 -31.98 13.15
N VAL A 147 -28.78 -32.62 13.47
CA VAL A 147 -28.72 -33.67 14.49
C VAL A 147 -29.18 -33.14 15.85
N ARG A 148 -28.78 -31.91 16.21
CA ARG A 148 -29.24 -31.30 17.45
C ARG A 148 -30.72 -30.91 17.41
N TYR A 149 -31.19 -30.38 16.29
CA TYR A 149 -32.60 -30.01 16.14
C TYR A 149 -33.52 -31.21 16.35
N ASP A 150 -33.15 -32.36 15.77
CA ASP A 150 -33.83 -33.65 15.96
C ASP A 150 -33.88 -34.07 17.44
N GLN A 151 -32.76 -33.90 18.16
CA GLN A 151 -32.69 -34.22 19.59
C GLN A 151 -33.60 -33.34 20.45
N LEU A 152 -33.71 -32.05 20.10
CA LEU A 152 -34.49 -31.08 20.87
C LEU A 152 -35.99 -31.15 20.57
N HIS A 153 -36.37 -31.39 19.31
CA HIS A 153 -37.76 -31.32 18.84
C HIS A 153 -38.39 -32.69 18.56
N GLY A 154 -37.58 -33.75 18.63
CA GLY A 154 -37.98 -35.11 18.27
C GLY A 154 -38.18 -35.28 16.76
N PHE A 155 -38.09 -36.53 16.29
CA PHE A 155 -38.18 -36.89 14.87
C PHE A 155 -39.38 -36.27 14.13
N TRP A 156 -40.57 -36.28 14.75
CA TRP A 156 -41.78 -35.72 14.13
C TRP A 156 -41.82 -34.19 14.10
N GLY A 157 -41.12 -33.53 15.03
CA GLY A 157 -40.97 -32.07 15.03
C GLY A 157 -40.01 -31.62 13.93
N ALA A 158 -38.92 -32.35 13.74
CA ALA A 158 -37.95 -32.09 12.68
C ALA A 158 -38.49 -32.38 11.26
N LEU A 159 -39.28 -33.44 11.10
CA LEU A 159 -39.94 -33.72 9.81
C LEU A 159 -41.00 -32.67 9.44
N ALA A 160 -41.53 -31.94 10.44
CA ALA A 160 -42.50 -30.87 10.24
C ALA A 160 -41.86 -29.50 10.01
N SER A 161 -40.57 -29.34 10.34
CA SER A 161 -39.80 -28.13 10.06
C SER A 161 -39.20 -28.17 8.66
N ASP A 162 -39.16 -27.02 7.98
CA ASP A 162 -38.47 -26.87 6.71
C ASP A 162 -37.02 -26.40 6.96
N PRO A 163 -36.01 -27.24 6.70
CA PRO A 163 -34.61 -26.85 6.88
C PRO A 163 -34.27 -25.61 6.07
N HIS A 164 -34.77 -25.47 4.84
CA HIS A 164 -34.49 -24.29 4.02
C HIS A 164 -34.92 -22.99 4.69
N ALA A 165 -36.03 -22.99 5.44
CA ALA A 165 -36.49 -21.82 6.16
C ALA A 165 -35.58 -21.44 7.34
N ARG A 166 -34.88 -22.41 7.96
CA ARG A 166 -33.95 -22.14 9.07
C ARG A 166 -32.61 -21.58 8.61
N TYR A 167 -32.18 -21.95 7.40
CA TYR A 167 -30.92 -21.48 6.82
C TYR A 167 -31.10 -20.27 5.91
N SER A 168 -32.33 -19.90 5.52
CA SER A 168 -32.57 -18.80 4.55
C SER A 168 -32.11 -17.43 5.03
N ASP A 169 -32.00 -17.22 6.34
CA ASP A 169 -31.56 -15.97 6.95
C ASP A 169 -30.11 -16.06 7.49
N ILE A 170 -29.36 -17.10 7.10
CA ILE A 170 -27.94 -17.26 7.43
C ILE A 170 -27.11 -16.91 6.20
N HIS A 171 -26.43 -15.77 6.27
CA HIS A 171 -25.54 -15.30 5.24
C HIS A 171 -24.10 -15.70 5.56
N MET A 172 -23.40 -16.26 4.57
CA MET A 172 -22.00 -16.63 4.71
C MET A 172 -21.16 -15.88 3.68
N VAL A 173 -20.11 -15.23 4.17
CA VAL A 173 -19.12 -14.49 3.37
C VAL A 173 -17.82 -15.27 3.37
N SER A 174 -17.25 -15.56 2.20
CA SER A 174 -15.93 -16.22 2.09
C SER A 174 -15.09 -15.63 0.96
N VAL A 175 -13.78 -15.87 1.04
CA VAL A 175 -12.80 -15.50 0.01
C VAL A 175 -12.74 -16.59 -1.06
N SER A 176 -12.73 -16.21 -2.33
CA SER A 176 -12.57 -17.16 -3.44
C SER A 176 -11.19 -17.85 -3.39
N GLY A 177 -11.15 -19.18 -3.53
CA GLY A 177 -9.89 -19.95 -3.64
C GLY A 177 -9.26 -20.44 -2.32
N GLU A 178 -9.89 -20.22 -1.17
CA GLU A 178 -9.36 -20.63 0.13
C GLU A 178 -9.40 -22.15 0.39
N ILE A 179 -8.61 -22.62 1.37
CA ILE A 179 -8.68 -23.99 1.92
C ILE A 179 -10.11 -24.35 2.33
N LEU A 180 -10.89 -23.40 2.84
CA LEU A 180 -12.27 -23.65 3.27
C LEU A 180 -13.24 -23.95 2.12
N GLN A 181 -13.02 -23.45 0.91
CA GLN A 181 -13.76 -23.92 -0.27
C GLN A 181 -13.44 -25.39 -0.57
N TYR A 182 -12.18 -25.82 -0.39
CA TYR A 182 -11.79 -27.23 -0.55
C TYR A 182 -12.31 -28.11 0.59
N VAL A 183 -12.30 -27.65 1.84
CA VAL A 183 -12.88 -28.35 2.99
C VAL A 183 -14.39 -28.46 2.81
N ARG A 184 -15.08 -27.40 2.40
CA ARG A 184 -16.52 -27.43 2.05
C ARG A 184 -16.83 -28.25 0.80
N ALA A 185 -15.88 -28.47 -0.11
CA ALA A 185 -16.05 -29.41 -1.22
C ALA A 185 -15.78 -30.86 -0.80
N ALA A 186 -14.89 -31.09 0.17
CA ALA A 186 -14.51 -32.40 0.69
C ALA A 186 -15.46 -32.91 1.79
N ALA A 187 -15.98 -32.04 2.66
CA ALA A 187 -16.92 -32.37 3.74
C ALA A 187 -18.22 -33.01 3.22
N PRO A 188 -18.87 -32.53 2.15
CA PRO A 188 -20.02 -33.19 1.52
C PRO A 188 -19.72 -34.63 1.09
N ILE A 189 -18.47 -34.93 0.73
CA ILE A 189 -18.03 -36.26 0.27
C ILE A 189 -17.76 -37.20 1.45
N VAL A 190 -17.29 -36.68 2.59
CA VAL A 190 -16.86 -37.45 3.76
C VAL A 190 -17.98 -37.63 4.81
N GLU A 191 -18.93 -36.70 4.90
CA GLU A 191 -20.02 -36.74 5.89
C GLU A 191 -21.18 -37.67 5.52
N ALA A 192 -21.44 -37.87 4.22
CA ALA A 192 -22.52 -38.73 3.73
C ALA A 192 -22.37 -40.24 4.08
N PRO A 193 -21.18 -40.86 4.09
CA PRO A 193 -21.05 -42.29 4.39
C PRO A 193 -20.99 -42.64 5.88
N LEU A 194 -20.62 -41.70 6.77
CA LEU A 194 -20.36 -41.97 8.20
C LEU A 194 -21.60 -41.83 9.09
N ALA A 195 -22.59 -41.00 8.71
CA ALA A 195 -23.88 -40.89 9.42
C ALA A 195 -24.70 -42.21 9.41
N LEU A 196 -24.50 -43.06 8.39
CA LEU A 196 -25.14 -44.38 8.28
C LEU A 196 -24.78 -45.35 9.42
N LEU A 197 -23.68 -45.11 10.15
CA LEU A 197 -23.18 -46.01 11.20
C LEU A 197 -23.78 -45.78 12.59
N GLN A 198 -24.34 -44.60 12.88
CA GLN A 198 -24.82 -44.27 14.24
C GLN A 198 -26.35 -44.19 14.39
N VAL A 199 -27.09 -43.77 13.36
CA VAL A 199 -28.54 -43.57 13.43
C VAL A 199 -29.36 -44.64 12.68
N GLY A 200 -28.69 -45.56 12.01
CA GLY A 200 -29.34 -46.59 11.18
C GLY A 200 -29.62 -46.10 9.75
N PRO A 201 -29.82 -47.03 8.80
CA PRO A 201 -29.71 -46.76 7.36
C PRO A 201 -30.84 -45.90 6.77
N ILE A 202 -31.97 -45.76 7.46
CA ILE A 202 -33.11 -44.93 6.99
C ILE A 202 -32.98 -43.51 7.55
N ASP A 203 -32.72 -43.39 8.86
CA ASP A 203 -32.62 -42.11 9.55
C ASP A 203 -31.37 -41.32 9.09
N GLY A 204 -30.26 -42.01 8.84
CA GLY A 204 -29.05 -41.39 8.27
C GLY A 204 -29.25 -40.85 6.85
N ALA A 205 -30.03 -41.53 6.01
CA ALA A 205 -30.28 -41.09 4.63
C ALA A 205 -31.18 -39.84 4.55
N VAL A 206 -32.13 -39.70 5.49
CA VAL A 206 -33.01 -38.52 5.58
C VAL A 206 -32.24 -37.32 6.14
N ALA A 207 -31.44 -37.51 7.18
CA ALA A 207 -30.56 -36.47 7.72
C ALA A 207 -29.58 -35.94 6.65
N ILE A 208 -29.01 -36.83 5.82
CA ILE A 208 -28.14 -36.44 4.69
C ILE A 208 -28.91 -35.63 3.64
N ALA A 209 -30.13 -36.03 3.29
CA ALA A 209 -30.94 -35.31 2.31
C ALA A 209 -31.33 -33.91 2.81
N HIS A 210 -31.61 -33.75 4.10
CA HIS A 210 -31.92 -32.47 4.72
C HIS A 210 -30.69 -31.58 4.85
N ALA A 211 -29.54 -32.12 5.28
CA ALA A 211 -28.28 -31.38 5.33
C ALA A 211 -27.83 -30.93 3.92
N ALA A 212 -27.92 -31.81 2.92
CA ALA A 212 -27.59 -31.47 1.53
C ALA A 212 -28.51 -30.39 0.93
N ALA A 213 -29.75 -30.28 1.43
CA ALA A 213 -30.67 -29.22 1.04
C ALA A 213 -30.28 -27.86 1.66
N GLY A 214 -29.80 -27.85 2.92
CA GLY A 214 -29.24 -26.65 3.58
C GLY A 214 -27.95 -26.14 2.92
N ILE A 215 -27.02 -27.05 2.61
CA ILE A 215 -25.72 -26.74 1.97
C ILE A 215 -25.90 -26.06 0.59
N ALA A 216 -26.97 -26.37 -0.14
CA ALA A 216 -27.25 -25.77 -1.44
C ALA A 216 -27.78 -24.32 -1.36
N SER A 217 -28.28 -23.87 -0.20
CA SER A 217 -28.79 -22.51 0.03
C SER A 217 -27.77 -21.54 0.65
N GLU A 218 -26.59 -22.02 1.00
CA GLU A 218 -25.67 -21.39 1.95
C GLU A 218 -24.73 -20.32 1.35
N GLN A 219 -24.36 -20.46 0.08
CA GLN A 219 -23.39 -19.55 -0.54
C GLN A 219 -24.08 -18.35 -1.17
N ASP A 220 -24.47 -17.40 -0.33
CA ASP A 220 -25.12 -16.17 -0.76
C ASP A 220 -24.10 -15.11 -1.23
N SER A 221 -22.88 -15.11 -0.67
CA SER A 221 -21.83 -14.13 -0.99
C SER A 221 -20.40 -14.70 -0.97
N VAL A 222 -19.75 -14.73 -2.14
CA VAL A 222 -18.30 -14.93 -2.27
C VAL A 222 -17.69 -13.60 -2.66
N LEU A 223 -16.69 -13.14 -1.89
CA LEU A 223 -15.91 -11.99 -2.29
C LEU A 223 -15.02 -12.42 -3.46
N ASP A 224 -15.38 -11.96 -4.65
CA ASP A 224 -14.61 -12.13 -5.88
C ASP A 224 -13.30 -11.37 -5.74
N THR A 225 -12.26 -12.11 -5.36
CA THR A 225 -10.90 -11.63 -5.24
C THR A 225 -10.31 -11.62 -6.64
N GLY A 226 -9.64 -10.54 -7.06
CA GLY A 226 -8.83 -10.58 -8.28
C GLY A 226 -8.01 -11.87 -8.27
N THR A 227 -8.04 -12.65 -9.36
CA THR A 227 -7.94 -14.13 -9.38
C THR A 227 -6.72 -14.80 -8.73
N ASP A 228 -5.76 -14.03 -8.22
CA ASP A 228 -4.65 -14.48 -7.39
C ASP A 228 -4.12 -13.29 -6.57
N LEU A 229 -4.38 -13.26 -5.26
CA LEU A 229 -3.83 -12.22 -4.38
C LEU A 229 -2.34 -12.45 -4.05
N GLY A 230 -1.73 -13.56 -4.47
CA GLY A 230 -0.36 -13.91 -4.12
C GLY A 230 -0.15 -14.23 -2.63
N LEU A 231 -1.23 -14.32 -1.85
CA LEU A 231 -1.21 -14.52 -0.40
C LEU A 231 -1.26 -16.00 -0.03
N SER A 232 -0.72 -16.33 1.15
CA SER A 232 -0.81 -17.68 1.70
C SER A 232 -2.25 -18.00 2.15
N ALA A 233 -2.58 -19.28 2.28
CA ALA A 233 -3.90 -19.67 2.80
C ALA A 233 -4.16 -19.15 4.22
N VAL A 234 -3.12 -19.03 5.06
CA VAL A 234 -3.23 -18.47 6.41
C VAL A 234 -3.57 -16.99 6.36
N SER A 235 -2.96 -16.27 5.42
CA SER A 235 -3.21 -14.86 5.15
C SER A 235 -4.63 -14.60 4.64
N LEU A 236 -5.12 -15.45 3.74
CA LEU A 236 -6.48 -15.35 3.20
C LEU A 236 -7.55 -15.66 4.27
N HIS A 237 -7.20 -16.45 5.29
CA HIS A 237 -8.02 -16.73 6.47
C HIS A 237 -7.99 -15.58 7.51
N SER A 238 -7.45 -14.41 7.16
CA SER A 238 -7.44 -13.24 8.04
C SER A 238 -8.81 -12.57 8.09
N ILE A 239 -9.40 -12.47 9.28
CA ILE A 239 -10.66 -11.77 9.44
C ILE A 239 -10.54 -10.26 9.14
N ALA A 240 -9.38 -9.65 9.40
CA ALA A 240 -9.12 -8.26 9.04
C ALA A 240 -9.17 -8.07 7.52
N LEU A 241 -8.63 -9.02 6.75
CA LEU A 241 -8.73 -9.02 5.29
C LEU A 241 -10.19 -9.12 4.83
N LEU A 242 -10.98 -10.03 5.42
CA LEU A 242 -12.41 -10.14 5.14
C LEU A 242 -13.19 -8.85 5.44
N VAL A 243 -12.90 -8.17 6.54
CA VAL A 243 -13.48 -6.86 6.87
C VAL A 243 -13.12 -5.83 5.80
N MET A 244 -11.84 -5.72 5.43
CA MET A 244 -11.39 -4.78 4.41
C MET A 244 -12.07 -5.03 3.06
N MET A 245 -12.14 -6.29 2.64
CA MET A 245 -12.76 -6.68 1.37
C MET A 245 -14.28 -6.50 1.38
N GLN A 246 -14.95 -6.78 2.49
CA GLN A 246 -16.39 -6.52 2.64
C GLN A 246 -16.67 -5.02 2.56
N TRP A 247 -15.84 -4.20 3.20
CA TRP A 247 -15.95 -2.74 3.11
C TRP A 247 -15.81 -2.25 1.67
N ALA A 248 -14.82 -2.77 0.93
CA ALA A 248 -14.62 -2.44 -0.48
C ALA A 248 -15.85 -2.81 -1.32
N SER A 249 -16.38 -4.01 -1.13
CA SER A 249 -17.60 -4.49 -1.80
C SER A 249 -18.80 -3.57 -1.52
N ASP A 250 -19.04 -3.24 -0.25
CA ASP A 250 -20.20 -2.43 0.17
C ASP A 250 -20.13 -0.98 -0.31
N ASN A 251 -18.92 -0.45 -0.50
CA ASN A 251 -18.69 0.89 -1.02
C ASN A 251 -18.47 0.92 -2.55
N GLY A 252 -18.58 -0.21 -3.23
CA GLY A 252 -18.52 -0.28 -4.69
C GLY A 252 -17.11 -0.17 -5.29
N TYR A 253 -16.06 -0.40 -4.51
CA TYR A 253 -14.69 -0.45 -5.00
C TYR A 253 -14.47 -1.74 -5.80
N GLN A 254 -14.27 -1.62 -7.12
CA GLN A 254 -14.07 -2.76 -8.02
C GLN A 254 -12.70 -2.77 -8.70
N ASP A 255 -12.12 -1.60 -8.98
CA ASP A 255 -10.92 -1.49 -9.83
C ASP A 255 -9.63 -1.94 -9.12
N TRP A 256 -9.58 -1.78 -7.79
CA TRP A 256 -8.50 -2.30 -6.94
C TRP A 256 -8.21 -3.80 -7.15
N LYS A 257 -9.19 -4.58 -7.61
CA LYS A 257 -9.05 -6.02 -7.87
C LYS A 257 -7.91 -6.32 -8.85
N SER A 258 -7.66 -5.42 -9.80
CA SER A 258 -6.57 -5.59 -10.78
C SER A 258 -5.19 -5.37 -10.15
N ALA A 259 -5.07 -4.45 -9.17
CA ALA A 259 -3.86 -4.21 -8.41
C ALA A 259 -3.74 -5.04 -7.12
N ALA A 260 -4.70 -5.93 -6.84
CA ALA A 260 -4.84 -6.56 -5.55
C ALA A 260 -3.62 -7.40 -5.12
N ALA A 261 -2.96 -8.08 -6.06
CA ALA A 261 -1.78 -8.89 -5.79
C ALA A 261 -0.60 -8.07 -5.22
N THR A 262 -0.40 -6.85 -5.74
CA THR A 262 0.67 -5.96 -5.27
C THR A 262 0.22 -5.08 -4.11
N LEU A 263 -1.06 -4.73 -4.05
CA LEU A 263 -1.63 -3.89 -2.98
C LEU A 263 -1.75 -4.64 -1.64
N MET A 264 -2.03 -5.93 -1.68
CA MET A 264 -2.26 -6.71 -0.45
C MET A 264 -0.96 -7.26 0.16
N ALA A 265 0.10 -7.47 -0.63
CA ALA A 265 1.37 -7.99 -0.12
C ALA A 265 2.04 -7.10 0.96
N PRO A 266 2.05 -5.75 0.84
CA PRO A 266 2.64 -4.88 1.86
C PRO A 266 1.94 -4.93 3.21
N LEU A 267 0.68 -5.39 3.28
CA LEU A 267 -0.05 -5.56 4.54
C LEU A 267 0.63 -6.58 5.47
N GLU A 268 1.47 -7.46 4.92
CA GLU A 268 2.25 -8.46 5.66
C GLU A 268 3.69 -8.01 5.94
N ASN A 269 4.06 -6.78 5.58
CA ASN A 269 5.41 -6.28 5.70
C ASN A 269 5.62 -5.55 7.04
N ASP A 270 6.37 -6.17 7.95
CA ASP A 270 6.70 -5.56 9.25
C ASP A 270 7.54 -4.27 9.13
N ALA A 271 8.29 -4.10 8.03
CA ALA A 271 9.06 -2.87 7.81
C ALA A 271 8.14 -1.68 7.55
N VAL A 272 7.12 -1.86 6.70
CA VAL A 272 6.09 -0.86 6.40
C VAL A 272 5.34 -0.46 7.68
N ALA A 273 4.89 -1.44 8.47
CA ALA A 273 4.22 -1.18 9.73
C ALA A 273 5.12 -0.46 10.75
N SER A 274 6.39 -0.86 10.85
CA SER A 274 7.33 -0.26 11.81
C SER A 274 7.72 1.18 11.46
N ALA A 275 7.78 1.52 10.16
CA ALA A 275 8.13 2.86 9.69
C ALA A 275 7.16 3.93 10.21
N VAL A 276 5.86 3.62 10.22
CA VAL A 276 4.82 4.51 10.75
C VAL A 276 4.65 4.42 12.27
N GLY A 277 5.42 3.55 12.93
CA GLY A 277 5.49 3.47 14.39
C GLY A 277 4.69 2.38 15.05
N ILE A 278 4.12 1.45 14.28
CA ILE A 278 3.39 0.33 14.86
C ILE A 278 4.41 -0.61 15.51
N PRO A 279 4.31 -0.87 16.82
CA PRO A 279 5.31 -1.66 17.52
C PRO A 279 5.23 -3.13 17.10
N GLY A 280 6.39 -3.71 16.75
CA GLY A 280 6.53 -5.14 16.50
C GLY A 280 6.21 -6.03 17.70
N ALA A 281 6.20 -7.34 17.47
CA ALA A 281 5.97 -8.32 18.52
C ALA A 281 7.07 -8.25 19.59
N SER A 282 6.68 -8.20 20.86
CA SER A 282 7.62 -8.45 21.96
C SER A 282 7.76 -9.95 22.18
N ALA A 283 9.00 -10.46 22.15
CA ALA A 283 9.33 -11.88 22.34
C ALA A 283 8.88 -12.46 23.69
N SER A 284 8.43 -11.63 24.64
CA SER A 284 8.01 -12.03 25.98
C SER A 284 6.50 -12.09 26.19
N THR A 285 5.68 -11.54 25.28
CA THR A 285 4.23 -11.34 25.49
C THR A 285 3.34 -12.15 24.57
N GLY A 286 3.87 -12.81 23.53
CA GLY A 286 3.05 -13.51 22.54
C GLY A 286 2.23 -12.58 21.66
N GLU A 287 2.67 -11.32 21.53
CA GLU A 287 2.02 -10.31 20.70
C GLU A 287 2.13 -10.62 19.21
N ALA A 288 1.12 -10.20 18.46
CA ALA A 288 1.11 -10.23 16.99
C ALA A 288 2.25 -9.37 16.40
N SER A 289 2.65 -9.68 15.16
CA SER A 289 3.63 -8.91 14.38
C SER A 289 3.17 -7.46 14.15
N ALA A 290 4.08 -6.58 13.72
CA ALA A 290 3.72 -5.19 13.43
C ALA A 290 2.70 -5.13 12.27
N SER A 291 2.93 -5.92 11.23
CA SER A 291 2.05 -6.10 10.08
C SER A 291 0.66 -6.62 10.46
N ALA A 292 0.57 -7.61 11.35
CA ALA A 292 -0.73 -8.11 11.83
C ALA A 292 -1.52 -7.03 12.57
N LYS A 293 -0.85 -6.25 13.43
CA LYS A 293 -1.46 -5.08 14.10
C LYS A 293 -1.90 -4.02 13.09
N MET A 294 -1.08 -3.74 12.08
CA MET A 294 -1.39 -2.79 11.01
C MET A 294 -2.67 -3.17 10.25
N MET A 295 -2.79 -4.44 9.82
CA MET A 295 -4.00 -4.95 9.17
C MET A 295 -5.25 -4.78 10.04
N ASP A 296 -5.17 -5.17 11.32
CA ASP A 296 -6.28 -4.99 12.26
C ASP A 296 -6.69 -3.52 12.35
N MET A 297 -5.72 -2.61 12.52
CA MET A 297 -5.97 -1.17 12.66
C MET A 297 -6.62 -0.56 11.42
N ILE A 298 -6.15 -0.92 10.22
CA ILE A 298 -6.78 -0.51 8.97
C ILE A 298 -8.20 -1.08 8.88
N ALA A 299 -8.42 -2.34 9.24
CA ALA A 299 -9.75 -2.94 9.21
C ALA A 299 -10.71 -2.30 10.22
N TYR A 300 -10.25 -1.91 11.42
CA TYR A 300 -11.07 -1.18 12.39
C TYR A 300 -11.42 0.24 11.94
N SER A 301 -10.59 0.86 11.09
CA SER A 301 -10.95 2.09 10.40
C SER A 301 -12.07 1.90 9.36
N SER A 302 -12.78 0.77 9.31
CA SER A 302 -13.99 0.64 8.49
C SER A 302 -15.21 1.36 9.06
N VAL A 303 -15.16 1.74 10.35
CA VAL A 303 -16.29 2.32 11.08
C VAL A 303 -15.84 3.56 11.85
N THR A 304 -16.69 4.60 11.83
CA THR A 304 -16.50 5.76 12.70
C THR A 304 -17.06 5.45 14.08
N ASP A 305 -16.28 5.65 15.13
CA ASP A 305 -16.73 5.44 16.51
C ASP A 305 -16.06 6.43 17.48
N ALA A 306 -16.36 6.33 18.77
CA ALA A 306 -15.76 7.20 19.78
C ALA A 306 -14.30 6.84 20.11
N SER A 307 -13.74 5.83 19.45
CA SER A 307 -12.42 5.24 19.67
C SER A 307 -11.35 5.82 18.74
N GLY A 308 -11.77 6.60 17.75
CA GLY A 308 -10.90 7.44 16.92
C GLY A 308 -10.44 6.81 15.61
N TYR A 309 -10.88 5.61 15.21
CA TYR A 309 -10.30 4.99 14.00
C TYR A 309 -10.81 5.60 12.67
N GLY A 310 -11.90 6.37 12.68
CA GLY A 310 -12.43 7.01 11.47
C GLY A 310 -12.75 6.03 10.34
N ASN A 311 -13.06 6.54 9.15
CA ASN A 311 -13.13 5.73 7.93
C ASN A 311 -11.99 6.00 6.94
N THR A 312 -10.97 6.71 7.43
CA THR A 312 -9.99 7.42 6.62
C THR A 312 -8.93 6.47 6.06
N ALA A 313 -8.36 5.61 6.90
CA ALA A 313 -7.27 4.71 6.51
C ALA A 313 -7.71 3.66 5.49
N ILE A 314 -8.83 2.98 5.73
CA ILE A 314 -9.38 2.01 4.77
C ILE A 314 -9.80 2.67 3.44
N SER A 315 -10.33 3.91 3.50
CA SER A 315 -10.69 4.68 2.31
C SER A 315 -9.45 5.02 1.49
N ALA A 316 -8.40 5.53 2.14
CA ALA A 316 -7.12 5.83 1.51
C ALA A 316 -6.52 4.59 0.82
N LEU A 317 -6.56 3.42 1.48
CA LEU A 317 -6.07 2.16 0.92
C LEU A 317 -6.77 1.79 -0.39
N PHE A 318 -8.11 1.77 -0.41
CA PHE A 318 -8.86 1.33 -1.60
C PHE A 318 -8.96 2.42 -2.67
N ASN A 319 -8.90 3.71 -2.32
CA ASN A 319 -8.74 4.79 -3.30
C ASN A 319 -7.42 4.63 -4.06
N ALA A 320 -6.31 4.45 -3.33
CA ALA A 320 -5.01 4.17 -3.92
C ALA A 320 -5.04 2.88 -4.76
N GLY A 321 -5.67 1.83 -4.25
CA GLY A 321 -5.86 0.58 -4.98
C GLY A 321 -6.58 0.74 -6.31
N ASN A 322 -7.65 1.54 -6.36
CA ASN A 322 -8.35 1.86 -7.62
C ASN A 322 -7.46 2.63 -8.59
N VAL A 323 -6.77 3.68 -8.11
CA VAL A 323 -5.83 4.47 -8.93
C VAL A 323 -4.76 3.57 -9.54
N LEU A 324 -4.18 2.66 -8.74
CA LEU A 324 -3.19 1.70 -9.23
C LEU A 324 -3.80 0.72 -10.23
N GLY A 325 -4.99 0.22 -9.94
CA GLY A 325 -5.71 -0.66 -10.85
C GLY A 325 -5.90 -0.03 -12.23
N ASP A 326 -6.35 1.21 -12.26
CA ASP A 326 -6.60 1.97 -13.48
C ASP A 326 -5.31 2.31 -14.23
N VAL A 327 -4.31 2.85 -13.54
CA VAL A 327 -3.07 3.36 -14.15
C VAL A 327 -2.16 2.22 -14.62
N VAL A 328 -1.92 1.23 -13.77
CA VAL A 328 -0.94 0.16 -14.03
C VAL A 328 -1.45 -0.83 -15.08
N HIS A 329 -2.75 -1.12 -15.08
CA HIS A 329 -3.35 -2.10 -15.98
C HIS A 329 -3.97 -1.47 -17.23
N ALA A 330 -3.86 -0.16 -17.41
CA ALA A 330 -4.21 0.49 -18.65
C ALA A 330 -3.42 -0.14 -19.83
N ALA A 331 -4.09 -0.34 -20.96
CA ALA A 331 -3.47 -0.94 -22.15
C ALA A 331 -2.24 -0.16 -22.64
N ASN A 332 -2.25 1.16 -22.43
CA ASN A 332 -1.18 2.10 -22.79
C ASN A 332 -0.38 2.58 -21.57
N ALA A 333 -0.44 1.86 -20.44
CA ALA A 333 0.38 2.16 -19.27
C ALA A 333 1.87 2.24 -19.67
N ALA A 334 2.58 3.23 -19.11
CA ALA A 334 4.01 3.41 -19.30
C ALA A 334 4.77 2.12 -18.98
N SER A 335 5.88 1.88 -19.67
CA SER A 335 6.57 0.60 -19.58
C SER A 335 7.15 0.35 -18.18
N TYR A 336 7.69 1.38 -17.52
CA TYR A 336 8.24 1.27 -16.16
C TYR A 336 7.16 0.92 -15.12
N LEU A 337 5.92 1.41 -15.27
CA LEU A 337 4.80 1.09 -14.37
C LEU A 337 4.38 -0.39 -14.41
N LYS A 338 4.76 -1.12 -15.48
CA LYS A 338 4.52 -2.56 -15.59
C LYS A 338 5.57 -3.40 -14.87
N ALA A 339 6.67 -2.79 -14.42
CA ALA A 339 7.68 -3.50 -13.64
C ALA A 339 7.12 -3.82 -12.26
N SER A 340 7.24 -5.09 -11.84
CA SER A 340 6.71 -5.54 -10.55
C SER A 340 7.31 -4.78 -9.38
N ALA A 341 8.59 -4.42 -9.46
CA ALA A 341 9.26 -3.62 -8.41
C ALA A 341 8.64 -2.23 -8.26
N VAL A 342 8.28 -1.57 -9.37
CA VAL A 342 7.61 -0.26 -9.34
C VAL A 342 6.22 -0.40 -8.75
N GLN A 343 5.44 -1.39 -9.19
CA GLN A 343 4.10 -1.63 -8.63
C GLN A 343 4.13 -1.93 -7.14
N THR A 344 5.12 -2.72 -6.69
CA THR A 344 5.35 -3.00 -5.27
C THR A 344 5.70 -1.72 -4.52
N ALA A 345 6.64 -0.92 -5.00
CA ALA A 345 7.04 0.32 -4.32
C ALA A 345 5.87 1.32 -4.20
N VAL A 346 5.07 1.51 -5.26
CA VAL A 346 3.89 2.39 -5.18
C VAL A 346 2.82 1.81 -4.24
N SER A 347 2.65 0.49 -4.22
CA SER A 347 1.75 -0.19 -3.28
C SER A 347 2.24 -0.07 -1.83
N ASP A 348 3.54 -0.15 -1.58
CA ASP A 348 4.16 0.05 -0.27
C ASP A 348 3.83 1.44 0.25
N ILE A 349 4.04 2.50 -0.55
CA ILE A 349 3.70 3.88 -0.16
C ILE A 349 2.20 4.01 0.18
N ALA A 350 1.32 3.43 -0.64
CA ALA A 350 -0.13 3.49 -0.40
C ALA A 350 -0.54 2.82 0.92
N VAL A 351 0.00 1.62 1.18
CA VAL A 351 -0.28 0.87 2.42
C VAL A 351 0.37 1.55 3.62
N GLU A 352 1.57 2.08 3.48
CA GLU A 352 2.28 2.84 4.51
C GLU A 352 1.47 4.07 4.94
N TYR A 353 0.90 4.81 3.98
CA TYR A 353 0.04 5.94 4.31
C TYR A 353 -1.26 5.52 5.03
N ALA A 354 -1.92 4.46 4.56
CA ALA A 354 -3.10 3.92 5.23
C ALA A 354 -2.78 3.46 6.66
N ALA A 355 -1.61 2.85 6.86
CA ALA A 355 -1.12 2.44 8.16
C ALA A 355 -0.86 3.62 9.09
N LEU A 356 -0.28 4.72 8.58
CA LEU A 356 -0.07 5.95 9.33
C LEU A 356 -1.40 6.55 9.81
N LEU A 357 -2.39 6.67 8.92
CA LEU A 357 -3.72 7.16 9.26
C LEU A 357 -4.38 6.30 10.36
N ALA A 358 -4.25 4.98 10.23
CA ALA A 358 -4.79 4.04 11.22
C ALA A 358 -4.06 4.14 12.57
N GLN A 359 -2.73 4.32 12.55
CA GLN A 359 -1.89 4.55 13.73
C GLN A 359 -2.21 5.87 14.43
N ASN A 360 -2.53 6.90 13.66
CA ASN A 360 -2.88 8.20 14.18
C ASN A 360 -4.28 8.28 14.76
N HIS A 361 -5.14 7.29 14.46
CA HIS A 361 -6.58 7.38 14.73
C HIS A 361 -7.18 8.62 14.03
N ASP A 362 -6.89 8.76 12.74
CA ASP A 362 -7.33 9.92 11.96
C ASP A 362 -8.79 9.75 11.48
N GLU A 363 -9.63 10.72 11.84
CA GLU A 363 -11.03 10.78 11.42
C GLU A 363 -11.31 11.98 10.51
N ALA A 364 -11.67 11.73 9.25
CA ALA A 364 -12.18 12.76 8.37
C ALA A 364 -13.62 13.15 8.78
N THR A 365 -13.75 14.22 9.58
CA THR A 365 -15.07 14.73 10.03
C THR A 365 -15.74 15.65 8.99
N SER A 366 -15.05 16.01 7.91
CA SER A 366 -15.57 16.80 6.80
C SER A 366 -14.79 16.48 5.53
N PRO A 367 -15.44 16.47 4.35
CA PRO A 367 -14.72 16.27 3.11
C PRO A 367 -13.66 17.36 2.93
N THR A 368 -12.42 16.97 2.70
CA THR A 368 -11.37 17.89 2.26
C THR A 368 -11.73 18.37 0.86
N ALA A 369 -11.78 19.68 0.67
CA ALA A 369 -11.99 20.26 -0.64
C ALA A 369 -10.69 20.15 -1.44
N GLY A 370 -10.53 19.11 -2.26
CA GLY A 370 -9.32 18.91 -3.04
C GLY A 370 -9.26 17.53 -3.68
N ILE A 371 -8.16 17.27 -4.39
CA ILE A 371 -7.77 15.96 -4.93
C ILE A 371 -6.76 15.24 -4.01
N VAL A 372 -6.34 15.91 -2.92
CA VAL A 372 -5.38 15.42 -1.92
C VAL A 372 -5.94 15.62 -0.52
N GLY A 373 -5.52 14.78 0.41
CA GLY A 373 -5.90 14.85 1.82
C GLY A 373 -6.17 13.47 2.42
N HIS A 374 -6.23 13.41 3.75
CA HIS A 374 -6.32 12.17 4.52
C HIS A 374 -7.39 11.18 3.99
N GLU A 375 -8.58 11.66 3.60
CA GLU A 375 -9.69 10.81 3.14
C GLU A 375 -9.56 10.27 1.71
N HIS A 376 -8.83 10.99 0.85
CA HIS A 376 -8.64 10.66 -0.56
C HIS A 376 -7.42 9.77 -0.77
N GLY A 377 -6.52 9.71 0.22
CA GLY A 377 -5.22 9.06 0.11
C GLY A 377 -4.17 9.99 -0.49
N ILE A 378 -2.97 9.45 -0.70
CA ILE A 378 -1.85 10.19 -1.27
C ILE A 378 -1.66 9.94 -2.76
N LEU A 379 -2.37 9.00 -3.38
CA LEU A 379 -2.24 8.69 -4.82
C LEU A 379 -3.46 9.16 -5.60
N TYR A 380 -3.22 9.78 -6.75
CA TYR A 380 -4.26 10.28 -7.65
C TYR A 380 -3.86 10.11 -9.12
N ASP A 381 -4.82 9.73 -9.97
CA ASP A 381 -4.68 9.70 -11.42
C ASP A 381 -5.18 11.01 -12.05
N ASP A 382 -4.27 11.85 -12.52
CA ASP A 382 -4.60 12.95 -13.43
C ASP A 382 -4.71 12.42 -14.86
N ALA A 383 -5.87 11.87 -15.19
CA ALA A 383 -6.13 11.34 -16.52
C ALA A 383 -6.02 12.41 -17.64
N ALA A 384 -6.17 13.71 -17.32
CA ALA A 384 -6.09 14.79 -18.30
C ALA A 384 -4.64 15.12 -18.66
N ALA A 385 -3.77 15.20 -17.65
CA ALA A 385 -2.33 15.38 -17.82
C ALA A 385 -1.60 14.07 -18.15
N ARG A 386 -2.24 12.92 -17.92
CA ARG A 386 -1.67 11.56 -17.97
C ARG A 386 -0.57 11.37 -16.93
N LEU A 387 -0.85 11.79 -15.70
CA LEU A 387 0.10 11.74 -14.58
C LEU A 387 -0.47 10.95 -13.41
N LEU A 388 0.34 10.06 -12.85
CA LEU A 388 0.17 9.54 -11.50
C LEU A 388 0.83 10.54 -10.57
N VAL A 389 0.06 11.12 -9.68
CA VAL A 389 0.52 12.14 -8.74
C VAL A 389 0.50 11.55 -7.33
N ALA A 390 1.52 11.88 -6.54
CA ALA A 390 1.52 11.56 -5.12
C ALA A 390 1.90 12.75 -4.24
N ASP A 391 1.31 12.79 -3.04
CA ASP A 391 1.57 13.81 -2.03
C ASP A 391 2.41 13.25 -0.86
N PHE A 392 3.63 13.74 -0.74
CA PHE A 392 4.58 13.39 0.31
C PHE A 392 4.82 14.55 1.28
N ALA A 393 3.91 15.52 1.34
CA ALA A 393 4.02 16.66 2.22
C ALA A 393 4.23 16.22 3.68
N PRO A 394 5.22 16.77 4.40
CA PRO A 394 5.53 16.33 5.75
C PRO A 394 4.36 16.41 6.73
N ASP A 395 3.38 17.28 6.51
CA ASP A 395 2.19 17.44 7.35
C ASP A 395 1.19 16.28 7.20
N LEU A 396 1.08 15.68 6.01
CA LEU A 396 0.30 14.46 5.79
C LEU A 396 0.98 13.23 6.41
N TRP A 397 2.31 13.26 6.52
CA TRP A 397 3.11 12.14 7.00
C TRP A 397 3.54 12.29 8.48
N LEU A 398 2.80 13.05 9.29
CA LEU A 398 3.10 13.19 10.72
C LEU A 398 2.55 12.06 11.56
N ARG A 399 3.37 11.57 12.50
CA ARG A 399 2.91 10.69 13.57
C ARG A 399 2.31 11.51 14.71
N SER A 400 1.05 11.24 15.07
CA SER A 400 0.34 11.99 16.11
C SER A 400 0.91 11.76 17.52
N ASP A 401 1.56 10.62 17.75
CA ASP A 401 2.14 10.23 19.04
C ASP A 401 3.43 11.00 19.41
N THR A 402 4.21 11.38 18.41
CA THR A 402 5.56 11.95 18.55
C THR A 402 5.67 13.33 17.92
N GLY A 403 4.79 13.68 16.97
CA GLY A 403 4.86 14.91 16.17
C GLY A 403 5.98 14.91 15.13
N SER A 404 6.63 13.78 14.91
CA SER A 404 7.68 13.61 13.92
C SER A 404 7.10 13.15 12.58
N ALA A 405 7.72 13.54 11.47
CA ALA A 405 7.42 12.94 10.17
C ALA A 405 7.79 11.46 10.18
N ALA A 406 6.92 10.62 9.61
CA ALA A 406 7.20 9.24 9.29
C ALA A 406 8.23 9.18 8.16
N ASP A 407 9.11 8.19 8.23
CA ASP A 407 9.97 7.86 7.10
C ASP A 407 9.11 7.16 6.04
N ILE A 408 9.22 7.55 4.77
CA ILE A 408 8.44 6.95 3.67
C ILE A 408 9.32 5.88 3.03
N VAL A 409 9.30 4.68 3.59
CA VAL A 409 10.17 3.58 3.13
C VAL A 409 9.91 3.25 1.66
N GLY A 410 8.66 3.36 1.21
CA GLY A 410 8.31 3.12 -0.18
C GLY A 410 8.91 4.13 -1.18
N LEU A 411 9.28 5.35 -0.77
CA LEU A 411 9.79 6.39 -1.67
C LEU A 411 11.20 6.07 -2.20
N ALA A 412 12.11 5.64 -1.32
CA ALA A 412 13.45 5.22 -1.74
C ALA A 412 13.37 3.99 -2.66
N ALA A 413 12.54 3.01 -2.28
CA ALA A 413 12.31 1.81 -3.10
C ALA A 413 11.71 2.16 -4.48
N LEU A 414 10.88 3.20 -4.56
CA LEU A 414 10.30 3.67 -5.82
C LEU A 414 11.37 4.24 -6.76
N ILE A 415 12.27 5.08 -6.24
CA ILE A 415 13.36 5.67 -7.03
C ILE A 415 14.23 4.56 -7.62
N ASP A 416 14.65 3.59 -6.79
CA ASP A 416 15.46 2.46 -7.22
C ASP A 416 14.74 1.58 -8.25
N ALA A 417 13.45 1.32 -8.03
CA ALA A 417 12.65 0.49 -8.90
C ALA A 417 12.42 1.12 -10.28
N VAL A 418 12.14 2.43 -10.33
CA VAL A 418 11.99 3.19 -11.57
C VAL A 418 13.30 3.21 -12.33
N ALA A 419 14.39 3.59 -11.67
CA ALA A 419 15.73 3.61 -12.26
C ALA A 419 16.08 2.24 -12.88
N SER A 420 15.87 1.17 -12.12
CA SER A 420 16.13 -0.20 -12.59
C SER A 420 15.24 -0.62 -13.76
N ALA A 421 13.98 -0.16 -13.79
CA ALA A 421 13.02 -0.51 -14.84
C ALA A 421 13.37 0.14 -16.19
N ASP A 422 13.86 1.38 -16.17
CA ASP A 422 14.31 2.10 -17.37
C ASP A 422 15.76 1.76 -17.76
N GLY A 423 16.44 0.96 -16.93
CA GLY A 423 17.80 0.48 -17.15
C GLY A 423 18.89 1.44 -16.63
N GLU A 424 18.49 2.48 -15.90
CA GLU A 424 19.37 3.44 -15.24
C GLU A 424 20.22 2.79 -14.15
N ASP A 425 21.36 3.41 -13.86
CA ASP A 425 22.23 2.96 -12.78
C ASP A 425 21.71 3.51 -11.44
N ALA A 426 20.84 2.73 -10.78
CA ALA A 426 20.32 3.07 -9.46
C ALA A 426 21.43 3.35 -8.44
N VAL A 427 22.60 2.72 -8.55
CA VAL A 427 23.74 2.97 -7.65
C VAL A 427 24.33 4.37 -7.87
N LEU A 428 24.35 4.86 -9.11
CA LEU A 428 24.76 6.24 -9.40
C LEU A 428 23.75 7.26 -8.89
N ILE A 429 22.45 6.95 -8.97
CA ILE A 429 21.40 7.82 -8.43
C ILE A 429 21.51 7.87 -6.90
N ASP A 430 21.69 6.74 -6.24
CA ASP A 430 21.97 6.67 -4.80
C ASP A 430 23.22 7.48 -4.41
N ALA A 431 24.28 7.39 -5.20
CA ALA A 431 25.49 8.16 -4.98
C ALA A 431 25.25 9.68 -5.17
N ALA A 432 24.41 10.07 -6.12
CA ALA A 432 24.00 11.46 -6.33
C ALA A 432 23.18 11.97 -5.13
N ILE A 433 22.20 11.19 -4.65
CA ILE A 433 21.40 11.48 -3.45
C ILE A 433 22.31 11.57 -2.22
N ALA A 434 23.29 10.66 -2.08
CA ALA A 434 24.27 10.69 -1.00
C ALA A 434 25.13 11.95 -1.02
N THR A 435 25.59 12.35 -2.20
CA THR A 435 26.43 13.53 -2.41
C THR A 435 25.67 14.82 -2.11
N LEU A 436 24.48 14.95 -2.68
CA LEU A 436 23.77 16.22 -2.71
C LEU A 436 22.85 16.43 -1.52
N TRP A 437 22.19 15.35 -1.07
CA TRP A 437 21.16 15.38 -0.03
C TRP A 437 21.55 14.59 1.22
N GLY A 438 22.78 14.11 1.30
CA GLY A 438 23.27 13.34 2.46
C GLY A 438 22.63 11.96 2.60
N GLY A 439 22.08 11.41 1.51
CA GLY A 439 21.46 10.09 1.49
C GLY A 439 20.01 10.09 1.96
N GLN A 440 19.32 11.23 1.86
CA GLN A 440 17.95 11.41 2.33
C GLN A 440 17.08 11.94 1.18
N THR A 441 15.85 11.46 1.09
CA THR A 441 14.86 11.86 0.07
C THR A 441 13.72 12.68 0.66
N GLY A 442 13.78 13.03 1.96
CA GLY A 442 12.72 13.75 2.66
C GLY A 442 12.47 15.19 2.20
N SER A 443 13.26 15.73 1.27
CA SER A 443 12.97 16.99 0.57
C SER A 443 11.98 16.82 -0.59
N LEU A 444 11.75 15.58 -1.04
CA LEU A 444 10.79 15.27 -2.09
C LEU A 444 9.40 15.18 -1.45
N HIS A 445 8.59 16.20 -1.69
CA HIS A 445 7.24 16.33 -1.13
C HIS A 445 6.15 15.99 -2.14
N SER A 446 6.49 15.71 -3.39
CA SER A 446 5.51 15.29 -4.40
C SER A 446 6.09 14.33 -5.43
N LEU A 447 5.22 13.58 -6.09
CA LEU A 447 5.50 12.77 -7.28
C LEU A 447 4.64 13.26 -8.44
N SER A 448 5.22 13.34 -9.63
CA SER A 448 4.49 13.49 -10.90
C SER A 448 5.09 12.54 -11.92
N ALA A 449 4.37 11.45 -12.20
CA ALA A 449 4.89 10.32 -12.98
C ALA A 449 4.02 10.04 -14.21
N ALA A 450 4.61 9.91 -15.40
CA ALA A 450 3.90 9.65 -16.65
C ALA A 450 3.14 8.32 -16.60
N THR A 451 1.82 8.34 -16.84
CA THR A 451 1.03 7.10 -16.91
C THR A 451 1.12 6.39 -18.26
N THR A 452 1.76 7.01 -19.27
CA THR A 452 1.89 6.45 -20.63
C THR A 452 3.25 6.74 -21.24
N ASP A 453 3.69 5.91 -22.19
CA ASP A 453 4.92 6.12 -22.98
C ASP A 453 4.78 7.17 -24.11
N ALA A 454 3.75 8.00 -24.08
CA ALA A 454 3.57 9.08 -25.06
C ALA A 454 4.45 10.29 -24.66
N ALA A 455 4.83 11.10 -25.65
CA ALA A 455 5.49 12.37 -25.38
C ALA A 455 4.61 13.29 -24.52
N LEU A 456 5.15 13.75 -23.39
CA LEU A 456 4.48 14.55 -22.38
C LEU A 456 5.33 15.74 -21.93
N THR A 457 4.64 16.73 -21.36
CA THR A 457 5.29 17.75 -20.54
C THR A 457 4.82 17.52 -19.12
N ILE A 458 5.77 17.22 -18.25
CA ILE A 458 5.57 16.95 -16.83
C ILE A 458 6.18 18.14 -16.08
N ALA A 459 5.37 18.82 -15.30
CA ALA A 459 5.83 19.90 -14.44
C ALA A 459 5.57 19.51 -12.99
N ALA A 460 6.38 20.04 -12.06
CA ALA A 460 6.10 19.86 -10.64
C ALA A 460 4.70 20.41 -10.32
N GLU A 461 3.83 19.54 -9.85
CA GLU A 461 2.42 19.87 -9.60
C GLU A 461 2.24 20.80 -8.40
N ALA A 462 1.34 21.77 -8.53
CA ALA A 462 0.98 22.67 -7.43
C ALA A 462 -0.13 22.04 -6.58
N LEU A 463 0.22 21.10 -5.70
CA LEU A 463 -0.73 20.49 -4.78
C LEU A 463 -1.11 21.46 -3.64
N PRO A 464 -2.36 21.42 -3.14
CA PRO A 464 -2.78 22.19 -1.97
C PRO A 464 -1.86 21.95 -0.76
N GLY A 465 -1.33 23.02 -0.18
CA GLY A 465 -0.45 22.93 1.00
C GLY A 465 1.04 22.85 0.67
N LEU A 466 1.40 22.53 -0.58
CA LEU A 466 2.76 22.58 -1.06
C LEU A 466 3.16 23.98 -1.58
N SER A 467 4.43 24.32 -1.40
CA SER A 467 5.09 25.47 -1.98
C SER A 467 5.84 25.07 -3.24
N LEU A 468 5.99 25.99 -4.20
CA LEU A 468 6.86 25.81 -5.38
C LEU A 468 8.38 25.80 -5.03
N SER A 469 8.71 25.74 -3.75
CA SER A 469 10.07 25.57 -3.23
C SER A 469 10.27 24.18 -2.60
N ASP A 470 9.23 23.36 -2.60
CA ASP A 470 9.28 22.00 -2.09
C ASP A 470 9.75 21.06 -3.21
N GLY A 471 10.62 20.11 -2.87
CA GLY A 471 11.18 19.20 -3.87
C GLY A 471 10.13 18.28 -4.48
N ALA A 472 10.34 17.89 -5.73
CA ALA A 472 9.47 17.04 -6.52
C ALA A 472 10.25 15.90 -7.17
N LEU A 473 9.63 14.72 -7.20
CA LEU A 473 10.05 13.59 -8.02
C LEU A 473 9.26 13.61 -9.32
N LEU A 474 9.94 13.83 -10.45
CA LEU A 474 9.33 13.79 -11.78
C LEU A 474 9.84 12.54 -12.52
N VAL A 475 8.92 11.74 -13.05
CA VAL A 475 9.25 10.49 -13.77
C VAL A 475 8.55 10.46 -15.12
N ALA A 476 9.31 10.36 -16.20
CA ALA A 476 8.80 10.22 -17.56
C ALA A 476 8.70 8.75 -18.00
N GLY A 477 8.20 8.54 -19.22
CA GLY A 477 8.10 7.22 -19.84
C GLY A 477 9.10 7.05 -20.98
N ASN A 478 8.77 6.23 -21.96
CA ASN A 478 9.63 6.05 -23.15
C ASN A 478 9.52 7.17 -24.21
N GLY A 479 8.95 8.31 -23.83
CA GLY A 479 8.49 9.36 -24.73
C GLY A 479 9.61 10.24 -25.29
N THR A 480 9.25 11.44 -25.69
CA THR A 480 10.20 12.54 -25.84
C THR A 480 9.61 13.61 -24.97
N ASP A 481 10.08 13.62 -23.74
CA ASP A 481 9.39 14.25 -22.64
C ASP A 481 10.08 15.54 -22.24
N VAL A 482 9.32 16.45 -21.65
CA VAL A 482 9.82 17.70 -21.09
C VAL A 482 9.51 17.68 -19.61
N LEU A 483 10.53 17.63 -18.76
CA LEU A 483 10.40 17.65 -17.31
C LEU A 483 10.81 19.03 -16.81
N VAL A 484 9.92 19.69 -16.08
CA VAL A 484 10.13 21.03 -15.52
C VAL A 484 9.97 20.98 -14.00
N GLY A 485 11.07 21.10 -13.29
CA GLY A 485 11.13 21.23 -11.83
C GLY A 485 10.65 22.59 -11.33
N ASN A 486 10.83 22.83 -10.03
CA ASN A 486 10.46 24.06 -9.35
C ASN A 486 11.69 24.73 -8.70
N ALA A 487 11.57 25.39 -7.54
CA ALA A 487 12.68 26.02 -6.84
C ALA A 487 13.24 25.17 -5.67
N GLY A 488 12.69 23.98 -5.45
CA GLY A 488 13.10 23.00 -4.46
C GLY A 488 14.15 22.03 -4.98
N ASN A 489 14.60 21.10 -4.12
CA ASN A 489 15.54 20.07 -4.54
C ASN A 489 14.79 18.93 -5.22
N ASP A 490 14.83 18.89 -6.55
CA ASP A 490 14.07 17.97 -7.37
C ASP A 490 14.90 16.79 -7.88
N LEU A 491 14.22 15.65 -8.12
CA LEU A 491 14.77 14.50 -8.84
C LEU A 491 13.95 14.30 -10.13
N LEU A 492 14.60 14.47 -11.27
CA LEU A 492 13.98 14.31 -12.60
C LEU A 492 14.53 13.04 -13.24
N ILE A 493 13.65 12.10 -13.60
CA ILE A 493 13.98 10.87 -14.32
C ILE A 493 13.30 10.91 -15.68
N GLY A 494 14.09 11.15 -16.73
CA GLY A 494 13.61 11.28 -18.11
C GLY A 494 13.14 9.97 -18.74
N GLY A 495 13.61 8.82 -18.24
CA GLY A 495 13.30 7.52 -18.83
C GLY A 495 14.03 7.29 -20.16
N THR A 496 13.44 6.46 -21.03
CA THR A 496 13.98 6.29 -22.38
C THR A 496 13.39 7.34 -23.31
N GLY A 497 14.18 7.89 -24.23
CA GLY A 497 13.65 9.01 -25.00
C GLY A 497 14.71 9.98 -25.44
N LYS A 498 14.22 11.15 -25.88
CA LYS A 498 15.04 12.34 -26.14
C LYS A 498 14.49 13.47 -25.29
N ASP A 499 14.83 13.44 -24.03
CA ASP A 499 14.11 14.21 -23.03
C ASP A 499 14.76 15.57 -22.80
N THR A 500 13.98 16.54 -22.36
CA THR A 500 14.47 17.85 -21.95
C THR A 500 14.19 18.02 -20.47
N LEU A 501 15.24 18.19 -19.68
CA LEU A 501 15.18 18.28 -18.23
C LEU A 501 15.59 19.69 -17.84
N ASP A 502 14.65 20.43 -17.26
CA ASP A 502 14.84 21.76 -16.69
C ASP A 502 14.48 21.66 -15.21
N SER A 503 15.48 21.50 -14.34
CA SER A 503 15.23 21.26 -12.92
C SER A 503 14.80 22.50 -12.15
N GLY A 504 14.96 23.69 -12.73
CA GLY A 504 14.73 24.94 -12.00
C GLY A 504 15.74 25.14 -10.87
N ALA A 505 15.36 25.98 -9.89
CA ALA A 505 16.25 26.33 -8.79
C ALA A 505 16.26 25.27 -7.69
N GLY A 506 17.30 25.23 -6.87
CA GLY A 506 17.55 24.16 -5.91
C GLY A 506 18.81 23.36 -6.25
N ASN A 507 19.09 22.36 -5.43
CA ASN A 507 20.16 21.41 -5.71
C ASN A 507 19.54 20.13 -6.23
N ASN A 508 19.57 19.94 -7.56
CA ASN A 508 18.75 18.95 -8.24
C ASN A 508 19.55 17.75 -8.74
N ILE A 509 18.85 16.66 -8.99
CA ILE A 509 19.39 15.46 -9.63
C ILE A 509 18.62 15.23 -10.92
N MET A 510 19.32 15.19 -12.05
CA MET A 510 18.75 14.96 -13.37
C MET A 510 19.29 13.66 -13.97
N VAL A 511 18.40 12.71 -14.22
CA VAL A 511 18.68 11.40 -14.82
C VAL A 511 18.07 11.39 -16.21
N GLY A 512 18.89 11.41 -17.25
CA GLY A 512 18.40 11.61 -18.63
C GLY A 512 18.21 10.35 -19.46
N GLY A 513 18.62 9.21 -18.92
CA GLY A 513 18.47 7.90 -19.53
C GLY A 513 19.07 7.70 -20.90
N ALA A 514 18.25 7.48 -21.92
CA ALA A 514 18.77 7.12 -23.24
C ALA A 514 19.39 8.30 -23.98
N SER A 515 18.82 9.50 -23.87
CA SER A 515 19.33 10.74 -24.46
C SER A 515 18.60 11.92 -23.85
N ALA A 516 19.33 12.93 -23.39
CA ALA A 516 18.71 14.07 -22.74
C ALA A 516 19.42 15.39 -23.04
N THR A 517 18.65 16.46 -23.00
CA THR A 517 19.12 17.83 -22.89
C THR A 517 18.87 18.32 -21.47
N TYR A 518 19.94 18.60 -20.73
CA TYR A 518 19.91 19.19 -19.41
C TYR A 518 20.03 20.70 -19.56
N LEU A 519 19.01 21.43 -19.13
CA LEU A 519 19.01 22.89 -19.14
C LEU A 519 19.50 23.39 -17.78
N TYR A 520 20.43 24.34 -17.81
CA TYR A 520 20.90 25.03 -16.62
C TYR A 520 20.75 26.53 -16.81
N HIS A 521 20.17 27.19 -15.82
CA HIS A 521 20.03 28.64 -15.76
C HIS A 521 20.86 29.24 -14.60
N PRO A 522 21.39 30.46 -14.76
CA PRO A 522 22.11 31.11 -13.67
C PRO A 522 21.26 31.24 -12.40
N GLY A 523 21.77 30.75 -11.28
CA GLY A 523 21.05 30.74 -10.01
C GLY A 523 20.20 29.50 -9.75
N ASP A 524 20.26 28.49 -10.63
CA ASP A 524 19.58 27.22 -10.39
C ASP A 524 20.14 26.55 -9.13
N GLY A 525 21.46 26.50 -8.97
CA GLY A 525 22.09 25.94 -7.79
C GLY A 525 23.18 24.95 -8.16
N SER A 526 23.38 23.95 -7.30
CA SER A 526 24.34 22.88 -7.56
C SER A 526 23.63 21.59 -7.95
N ASP A 527 23.77 21.19 -9.21
CA ASP A 527 23.05 20.04 -9.76
C ASP A 527 23.97 18.86 -10.06
N VAL A 528 23.39 17.66 -10.04
CA VAL A 528 24.05 16.42 -10.45
C VAL A 528 23.33 15.83 -11.65
N ILE A 529 24.10 15.56 -12.70
CA ILE A 529 23.63 14.89 -13.92
C ILE A 529 24.11 13.45 -13.92
N VAL A 530 23.16 12.53 -14.03
CA VAL A 530 23.39 11.12 -14.36
C VAL A 530 23.00 10.95 -15.82
N ASN A 531 24.02 10.90 -16.70
CA ASN A 531 23.77 11.04 -18.14
C ASN A 531 23.06 9.85 -18.77
N GLY A 532 23.53 8.63 -18.49
CA GLY A 532 23.05 7.48 -19.22
C GLY A 532 23.13 6.18 -18.46
N THR A 533 22.27 5.27 -18.90
CA THR A 533 22.10 3.91 -18.39
C THR A 533 23.36 3.05 -18.59
N ALA A 534 23.50 2.01 -17.77
CA ALA A 534 24.44 0.91 -18.07
C ALA A 534 24.04 0.10 -19.32
N SER A 535 22.76 0.21 -19.72
CA SER A 535 22.14 -0.60 -20.78
C SER A 535 22.25 0.02 -22.18
N GLU A 536 22.35 1.35 -22.32
CA GLU A 536 22.40 2.08 -23.59
C GLU A 536 23.78 2.70 -23.84
N THR A 537 24.62 1.98 -24.58
CA THR A 537 26.00 2.40 -24.89
C THR A 537 26.12 3.60 -25.85
N THR A 538 25.01 4.14 -26.33
CA THR A 538 24.97 5.25 -27.30
C THR A 538 24.28 6.51 -26.77
N ALA A 539 24.19 6.67 -25.44
CA ALA A 539 23.54 7.82 -24.86
C ALA A 539 24.12 9.14 -25.40
N THR A 540 23.24 10.04 -25.89
CA THR A 540 23.63 11.37 -26.38
C THR A 540 23.09 12.43 -25.43
N GLY A 541 23.92 12.82 -24.46
CA GLY A 541 23.61 13.89 -23.51
C GLY A 541 24.09 15.25 -23.97
N THR A 542 23.29 16.28 -23.76
CA THR A 542 23.67 17.69 -23.97
C THR A 542 23.44 18.47 -22.69
N LEU A 543 24.45 19.14 -22.16
CA LEU A 543 24.25 20.15 -21.12
C LEU A 543 24.25 21.54 -21.76
N ASP A 544 23.16 22.28 -21.61
CA ASP A 544 22.99 23.62 -22.19
C ASP A 544 22.85 24.67 -21.08
N PHE A 545 23.89 25.50 -20.93
CA PHE A 545 23.91 26.65 -20.03
C PHE A 545 23.24 27.91 -20.63
N GLY A 546 22.64 27.77 -21.83
CA GLY A 546 21.95 28.83 -22.53
C GLY A 546 22.88 29.93 -23.07
N LEU A 547 22.29 31.09 -23.37
CA LEU A 547 22.99 32.22 -24.00
C LEU A 547 23.54 33.24 -22.99
N THR A 548 23.19 33.12 -21.71
CA THR A 548 23.55 34.09 -20.67
C THR A 548 24.94 33.85 -20.09
N LEU A 549 25.36 32.59 -19.99
CA LEU A 549 26.71 32.20 -19.59
C LEU A 549 27.56 31.98 -20.83
N SER A 550 28.80 32.48 -20.83
CA SER A 550 29.76 32.23 -21.89
C SER A 550 30.77 31.16 -21.47
N ALA A 551 31.53 30.63 -22.42
CA ALA A 551 32.64 29.71 -22.17
C ALA A 551 33.65 30.20 -21.10
N ASP A 552 33.77 31.52 -20.90
CA ASP A 552 34.68 32.12 -19.93
C ASP A 552 34.15 32.11 -18.49
N ASN A 553 32.93 31.60 -18.27
CA ASN A 553 32.30 31.50 -16.96
C ASN A 553 32.52 30.14 -16.28
N PHE A 554 33.21 29.18 -16.90
CA PHE A 554 33.31 27.82 -16.37
C PHE A 554 34.72 27.41 -15.97
N TRP A 555 34.80 26.63 -14.91
CA TRP A 555 36.02 25.97 -14.45
C TRP A 555 35.78 24.46 -14.35
N PHE A 556 36.49 23.70 -15.19
CA PHE A 556 36.35 22.25 -15.28
C PHE A 556 37.35 21.54 -14.36
N VAL A 557 36.82 20.69 -13.50
CA VAL A 557 37.57 19.95 -12.47
C VAL A 557 37.28 18.46 -12.62
N LYS A 558 38.34 17.65 -12.52
CA LYS A 558 38.18 16.22 -12.28
C LYS A 558 38.12 15.98 -10.77
N SER A 559 36.97 15.52 -10.29
CA SER A 559 36.75 15.15 -8.89
C SER A 559 36.48 13.66 -8.80
N GLY A 560 37.47 12.86 -8.39
CA GLY A 560 37.35 11.40 -8.46
C GLY A 560 37.12 10.92 -9.90
N ASN A 561 35.96 10.31 -10.15
CA ASN A 561 35.50 9.92 -11.49
C ASN A 561 34.54 10.93 -12.14
N ASP A 562 34.12 11.97 -11.42
CA ASP A 562 33.13 12.93 -11.89
C ASP A 562 33.80 14.10 -12.62
N LEU A 563 33.06 14.67 -13.57
CA LEU A 563 33.37 15.99 -14.14
C LEU A 563 32.58 17.03 -13.37
N GLN A 564 33.28 17.86 -12.61
CA GLN A 564 32.71 19.01 -11.94
C GLN A 564 32.95 20.27 -12.78
N ILE A 565 31.91 21.07 -12.96
CA ILE A 565 31.92 22.32 -13.72
C ILE A 565 31.52 23.44 -12.75
N ASP A 566 32.51 24.17 -12.24
CA ASP A 566 32.24 25.31 -11.36
C ASP A 566 31.84 26.53 -12.17
N ILE A 567 30.85 27.27 -11.69
CA ILE A 567 30.43 28.54 -12.28
C ILE A 567 31.21 29.65 -11.60
N LEU A 568 32.12 30.26 -12.35
CA LEU A 568 33.07 31.25 -11.85
C LEU A 568 32.35 32.42 -11.17
N GLY A 569 32.77 32.70 -9.92
CA GLY A 569 32.28 33.82 -9.13
C GLY A 569 31.03 33.49 -8.32
N THR A 570 30.63 32.23 -8.32
CA THR A 570 29.50 31.69 -7.57
C THR A 570 29.98 30.51 -6.70
N HIS A 571 29.08 29.94 -5.90
CA HIS A 571 29.30 28.65 -5.23
C HIS A 571 28.52 27.53 -5.92
N GLU A 572 28.08 27.77 -7.16
CA GLU A 572 27.25 26.87 -7.94
C GLU A 572 28.13 26.00 -8.85
N GLN A 573 27.73 24.75 -9.00
CA GLN A 573 28.45 23.77 -9.81
C GLN A 573 27.49 22.79 -10.47
N VAL A 574 27.84 22.31 -11.64
CA VAL A 574 27.19 21.14 -12.25
C VAL A 574 28.16 19.97 -12.22
N THR A 575 27.74 18.85 -11.63
CA THR A 575 28.51 17.62 -11.57
C THR A 575 27.94 16.61 -12.56
N VAL A 576 28.75 16.14 -13.51
CA VAL A 576 28.39 14.98 -14.35
C VAL A 576 29.01 13.74 -13.74
N ALA A 577 28.15 12.88 -13.20
CA ALA A 577 28.54 11.68 -12.47
C ALA A 577 29.27 10.68 -13.37
N ASP A 578 30.37 10.12 -12.86
CA ASP A 578 31.18 9.07 -13.50
C ASP A 578 31.68 9.39 -14.93
N TRP A 579 31.78 10.67 -15.30
CA TRP A 579 32.30 11.13 -16.59
C TRP A 579 33.61 10.45 -17.02
N PHE A 580 34.55 10.28 -16.09
CA PHE A 580 35.87 9.70 -16.36
C PHE A 580 35.88 8.17 -16.32
N ALA A 581 34.78 7.51 -15.96
CA ALA A 581 34.57 6.09 -16.23
C ALA A 581 34.33 5.84 -17.74
N GLY A 582 33.86 6.86 -18.47
CA GLY A 582 33.64 6.84 -19.91
C GLY A 582 32.31 6.21 -20.32
N GLY A 583 32.14 5.89 -21.60
CA GLY A 583 30.92 5.24 -22.09
C GLY A 583 29.69 6.16 -22.04
N SER A 584 28.56 5.65 -21.57
CA SER A 584 27.28 6.37 -21.49
C SER A 584 27.25 7.47 -20.43
N HIS A 585 28.24 7.52 -19.53
CA HIS A 585 28.34 8.57 -18.50
C HIS A 585 28.84 9.92 -19.05
N GLN A 586 29.40 9.95 -20.28
CA GLN A 586 29.88 11.18 -20.91
C GLN A 586 28.77 11.87 -21.70
N LEU A 587 28.63 13.19 -21.50
CA LEU A 587 27.84 14.01 -22.40
C LEU A 587 28.50 14.06 -23.77
N GLN A 588 27.69 14.11 -24.80
CA GLN A 588 28.15 14.33 -26.17
C GLN A 588 28.65 15.77 -26.34
N GLU A 589 27.95 16.74 -25.76
CA GLU A 589 28.28 18.14 -25.92
C GLU A 589 27.86 18.98 -24.71
N ILE A 590 28.58 20.07 -24.49
CA ILE A 590 28.24 21.12 -23.52
C ILE A 590 28.14 22.44 -24.27
N LYS A 591 27.05 23.17 -24.09
CA LYS A 591 26.74 24.43 -24.78
C LYS A 591 26.72 25.61 -23.82
N ALA A 592 27.27 26.73 -24.27
CA ALA A 592 27.22 27.99 -23.54
C ALA A 592 27.43 29.18 -24.49
N GLY A 593 26.63 30.23 -24.38
CA GLY A 593 26.87 31.50 -25.07
C GLY A 593 26.87 31.40 -26.60
N GLY A 594 26.19 30.39 -27.16
CA GLY A 594 26.16 30.11 -28.60
C GLY A 594 27.39 29.38 -29.14
N VAL A 595 28.27 28.89 -28.28
CA VAL A 595 29.36 27.98 -28.61
C VAL A 595 29.16 26.63 -27.92
N GLU A 596 29.80 25.59 -28.43
CA GLU A 596 29.78 24.24 -27.88
C GLU A 596 31.17 23.62 -27.74
N ILE A 597 31.25 22.64 -26.87
CA ILE A 597 32.38 21.75 -26.71
C ILE A 597 31.88 20.30 -26.76
N ASP A 598 32.30 19.58 -27.79
CA ASP A 598 31.96 18.17 -28.07
C ASP A 598 33.20 17.25 -28.05
N ALA A 599 34.37 17.85 -27.83
CA ALA A 599 35.67 17.21 -27.75
C ALA A 599 36.61 18.02 -26.84
N ASN A 600 37.75 17.46 -26.46
CA ASN A 600 38.80 18.17 -25.70
C ASN A 600 38.45 18.61 -24.26
N ILE A 601 37.35 18.14 -23.65
CA ILE A 601 37.09 18.39 -22.23
C ILE A 601 38.27 17.98 -21.33
N GLN A 602 38.91 16.84 -21.62
CA GLN A 602 40.11 16.39 -20.91
C GLN A 602 41.27 17.41 -20.98
N VAL A 603 41.38 18.16 -22.08
CA VAL A 603 42.42 19.19 -22.27
C VAL A 603 42.12 20.40 -21.39
N LEU A 604 40.86 20.84 -21.31
CA LEU A 604 40.42 21.91 -20.41
C LEU A 604 40.69 21.54 -18.95
N VAL A 605 40.24 20.36 -18.55
CA VAL A 605 40.43 19.82 -17.19
C VAL A 605 41.90 19.80 -16.81
N GLN A 606 42.79 19.31 -17.69
CA GLN A 606 44.22 19.27 -17.42
C GLN A 606 44.84 20.67 -17.32
N ALA A 607 44.49 21.59 -18.23
CA ALA A 607 45.00 22.95 -18.23
C ALA A 607 44.60 23.72 -16.96
N MET A 608 43.35 23.56 -16.53
CA MET A 608 42.82 24.15 -15.30
C MET A 608 43.46 23.54 -14.06
N ALA A 609 43.68 22.22 -14.02
CA ALA A 609 44.41 21.56 -12.94
C ALA A 609 45.87 22.04 -12.82
N ASP A 610 46.57 22.19 -13.95
CA ASP A 610 47.94 22.71 -14.00
C ASP A 610 47.98 24.16 -13.50
N TYR A 611 47.00 24.99 -13.90
CA TYR A 611 46.88 26.37 -13.44
C TYR A 611 46.68 26.45 -11.93
N SER A 612 45.72 25.69 -11.37
CA SER A 612 45.47 25.64 -9.93
C SER A 612 46.69 25.16 -9.14
N THR A 613 47.45 24.20 -9.68
CA THR A 613 48.69 23.72 -9.07
C THR A 613 49.77 24.81 -9.03
N ALA A 614 49.89 25.60 -10.10
CA ALA A 614 50.80 26.73 -10.17
C ALA A 614 50.35 27.93 -9.30
N HIS A 615 49.05 28.02 -9.01
CA HIS A 615 48.44 29.13 -8.28
C HIS A 615 47.61 28.61 -7.10
N SER A 616 48.27 28.09 -6.06
CA SER A 616 47.62 27.43 -4.90
C SER A 616 46.64 28.29 -4.08
N GLY A 617 46.51 29.59 -4.38
CA GLY A 617 45.53 30.50 -3.77
C GLY A 617 44.41 30.92 -4.73
N PHE A 618 44.35 30.32 -5.92
CA PHE A 618 43.26 30.51 -6.86
C PHE A 618 42.00 29.84 -6.32
N ASP A 619 40.89 30.58 -6.38
CA ASP A 619 39.57 30.13 -5.94
C ASP A 619 38.56 30.47 -7.05
N PRO A 620 37.99 29.45 -7.72
CA PRO A 620 37.03 29.67 -8.80
C PRO A 620 35.76 30.38 -8.32
N THR A 621 35.42 30.28 -7.03
CA THR A 621 34.24 30.93 -6.44
C THR A 621 34.43 32.44 -6.25
N ALA A 622 35.67 32.93 -6.27
CA ALA A 622 36.01 34.33 -5.98
C ALA A 622 36.24 35.18 -7.24
N THR A 623 36.24 34.59 -8.44
CA THR A 623 36.48 35.29 -9.72
C THR A 623 35.32 35.08 -10.67
N SER A 624 34.74 36.14 -11.25
CA SER A 624 33.58 36.00 -12.15
C SER A 624 33.94 35.63 -13.60
N GLN A 625 35.23 35.52 -13.92
CA GLN A 625 35.75 35.22 -15.25
C GLN A 625 37.07 34.43 -15.15
N LEU A 626 37.42 33.78 -16.25
CA LEU A 626 38.70 33.09 -16.40
C LEU A 626 39.91 33.96 -16.03
N PRO A 627 40.93 33.39 -15.37
CA PRO A 627 42.15 34.11 -15.05
C PRO A 627 42.84 34.69 -16.29
N PRO A 628 43.57 35.82 -16.15
CA PRO A 628 44.29 36.46 -17.24
C PRO A 628 45.59 35.74 -17.59
N ASP A 629 45.56 34.41 -17.74
CA ASP A 629 46.67 33.59 -18.19
C ASP A 629 46.56 33.29 -19.68
N ALA A 630 47.52 33.77 -20.46
CA ALA A 630 47.47 33.69 -21.92
C ALA A 630 47.49 32.24 -22.44
N HIS A 631 48.12 31.31 -21.71
CA HIS A 631 48.17 29.91 -22.12
C HIS A 631 46.81 29.25 -21.91
N LEU A 632 46.23 29.39 -20.72
CA LEU A 632 44.90 28.89 -20.38
C LEU A 632 43.82 29.46 -21.31
N GLN A 633 43.81 30.78 -21.52
CA GLN A 633 42.84 31.42 -22.42
C GLN A 633 42.94 30.92 -23.86
N THR A 634 44.15 30.64 -24.34
CA THR A 634 44.34 30.05 -25.69
C THR A 634 43.76 28.64 -25.77
N ILE A 635 43.94 27.84 -24.72
CA ILE A 635 43.38 26.47 -24.67
C ILE A 635 41.86 26.52 -24.60
N VAL A 636 41.28 27.40 -23.78
CA VAL A 636 39.82 27.59 -23.70
C VAL A 636 39.27 27.98 -25.08
N ALA A 637 39.78 29.05 -25.69
CA ALA A 637 39.29 29.52 -26.99
C ALA A 637 39.43 28.48 -28.12
N ALA A 638 40.39 27.56 -28.01
CA ALA A 638 40.58 26.49 -28.98
C ALA A 638 39.68 25.25 -28.73
N SER A 639 39.13 25.11 -27.53
CA SER A 639 38.29 23.97 -27.14
C SER A 639 36.82 24.21 -27.47
N TRP A 640 36.38 25.47 -27.46
CA TRP A 640 35.01 25.86 -27.82
C TRP A 640 34.91 26.27 -29.30
N HIS A 641 33.80 25.92 -29.95
CA HIS A 641 33.53 26.30 -31.34
C HIS A 641 32.07 26.71 -31.55
N LEU A 642 31.78 27.40 -32.65
CA LEU A 642 30.41 27.84 -32.94
C LEU A 642 29.52 26.62 -33.19
N ILE A 643 28.33 26.64 -32.60
CA ILE A 643 27.26 25.67 -32.87
C ILE A 643 26.95 25.70 -34.37
N ALA A 644 26.97 24.52 -35.00
CA ALA A 644 26.91 24.36 -36.46
C ALA A 644 25.56 24.74 -37.11
#